data_AF-A0A9Q1RRC6-F1
#
_entry.id   AF-A0A9Q1RRC6-F1
#
_cell.length_a   1.000
_cell.length_b   1.000
_cell.length_c   1.000
_cell.angle_alpha   90.00
_cell.angle_beta   90.00
_cell.angle_gamma   90.00
#
_symmetry.space_group_name_H-M   'P 1'
#
loop_
_entity.id
_entity.type
_entity.pdbx_description
1 polymer ?
#
loop_
_entity_poly.entity_id
_entity_poly.type
_entity_poly.pdbx_seq_one_letter_code
_entity_poly.pdbx_strand_id
1 'polypeptide(L)'
;MEEYLLPGESSSNNRRRLSGSKFDRKNAIAYGSAYQKAAALVDLAEDGVGLPEEVLEGSSFGKAAQLYFMFTRFDFLWSLNYLALVVLNFLEKPLWCSKHLAESCNNRDYYYLGELPFLTGAESLIYEGVTLLLLVIHILFPISYEGFHLYWRSRLNRLKVILLLILVADIVVYILFLADFYYLPFRLAPYLRVVFFIANIRELRDSLFILAGMFGTYLNVVALTALFLLFSSWLAYVFFEDTRQGKTMFTSYGTTLYQMFVLFTTSNNPDVWIPAYKDSRWYCLFFVLYVLLGVYFVTNLVLAVVYDSFKSELVKQVAEKDRMRLRILKKAFSLIDDSNNGVLDKKQCTRLFEELNNYRTLPKISGDDFESIFTELDDTGDFKINLEEFNDLCIAIGLRFQKEESLPIFEYCPNFYHSPASERLRDFVRGATFEYIIVFILLVNLVAVIIETTLDIQNNSGQTFWQKVEFIFGWLYVVEMALKVYTYGFENYWRDGQNRFDFVITWVIVIGETATFVAPDGLTFLSNGEWIRYLLIARMLRLIRLLLHVDQYRGFVATFLTLIPSLMPYLGTIFCILCFYCSLGLQIFGGIVNSGNPNLAQTDLADNDYLLFNFNDYPSGMVTLFNILVMGNWQVWMQSYKELTGTAWTYVYFVSFYLISVLWLLNLIVAFVLEAFQAEMDLEASASCVDGEDKEERSERRRNVGTKTRSQRVDSLLHHMLTLCSPVNIISINSTEPRQHRSCSTQLIDVIAKSDAVSFICTFLVAHMEASHAAVLYVFVEFEDFCSLHFCIS
;
A
#
# COMPACT_ATOMS: atom_id res chain seq x y z
N MET A 1 -70.76 41.36 3.88
CA MET A 1 -70.82 40.63 5.16
C MET A 1 -70.19 39.28 4.87
N GLU A 2 -68.86 39.11 4.91
CA GLU A 2 -67.86 39.31 5.99
C GLU A 2 -67.21 37.92 6.21
N GLU A 3 -66.07 37.71 5.55
CA GLU A 3 -64.76 37.32 6.12
C GLU A 3 -64.69 36.42 7.39
N TYR A 4 -63.97 35.27 7.31
CA TYR A 4 -62.70 34.95 8.04
C TYR A 4 -62.44 33.45 8.40
N LEU A 5 -61.17 33.05 8.14
CA LEU A 5 -60.22 32.20 8.91
C LEU A 5 -60.26 30.65 8.90
N LEU A 6 -59.12 30.09 8.47
CA LEU A 6 -58.53 28.78 8.86
C LEU A 6 -58.02 28.83 10.32
N PRO A 7 -57.79 27.68 11.00
CA PRO A 7 -56.43 27.11 11.04
C PRO A 7 -56.32 25.57 11.21
N GLY A 8 -55.15 25.01 10.85
CA GLY A 8 -54.36 24.18 11.78
C GLY A 8 -54.20 22.68 11.54
N GLU A 9 -52.96 22.28 11.22
CA GLU A 9 -52.41 20.91 11.10
C GLU A 9 -52.38 20.11 12.41
N SER A 10 -52.48 18.76 12.31
CA SER A 10 -51.79 17.82 13.21
C SER A 10 -51.81 16.38 12.67
N SER A 11 -50.88 16.01 11.78
CA SER A 11 -50.62 14.58 11.47
C SER A 11 -49.16 14.30 11.09
N SER A 12 -48.22 14.43 12.03
CA SER A 12 -46.80 14.12 11.76
C SER A 12 -46.11 13.22 12.80
N ASN A 13 -46.81 12.69 13.82
CA ASN A 13 -46.15 11.94 14.90
C ASN A 13 -46.10 10.41 14.77
N ASN A 14 -46.64 9.80 13.70
CA ASN A 14 -46.70 8.34 13.57
C ASN A 14 -45.72 7.69 12.57
N ARG A 15 -44.83 8.44 11.90
CA ARG A 15 -43.83 7.86 10.97
C ARG A 15 -42.47 7.52 11.58
N ARG A 16 -42.20 7.85 12.85
CA ARG A 16 -40.90 7.56 13.49
C ARG A 16 -40.73 6.11 13.98
N ARG A 17 -41.73 5.22 13.83
CA ARG A 17 -41.68 3.83 14.36
C ARG A 17 -41.39 2.74 13.33
N LEU A 18 -41.02 3.08 12.10
CA LEU A 18 -40.68 2.10 11.05
C LEU A 18 -39.25 2.22 10.49
N SER A 19 -38.39 3.03 11.10
CA SER A 19 -36.97 3.20 10.73
C SER A 19 -36.07 2.04 11.20
N GLY A 20 -36.58 0.81 11.18
CA GLY A 20 -35.93 -0.39 11.72
C GLY A 20 -35.26 -1.30 10.68
N SER A 21 -35.14 -0.86 9.43
CA SER A 21 -34.42 -1.57 8.39
C SER A 21 -33.56 -0.56 7.65
N LYS A 22 -32.27 -0.44 8.03
CA LYS A 22 -31.25 0.16 7.15
C LYS A 22 -31.45 -0.44 5.75
N PHE A 23 -31.71 0.39 4.75
CA PHE A 23 -31.82 -0.06 3.36
C PHE A 23 -30.43 -0.50 2.92
N ASP A 24 -30.13 -1.79 3.10
CA ASP A 24 -28.94 -2.42 2.56
C ASP A 24 -28.91 -2.14 1.05
N ARG A 25 -27.82 -1.54 0.54
CA ARG A 25 -27.64 -1.20 -0.89
C ARG A 25 -28.01 -2.38 -1.78
N LYS A 26 -27.71 -3.60 -1.32
CA LYS A 26 -28.05 -4.87 -1.95
C LYS A 26 -29.57 -5.06 -2.15
N ASN A 27 -30.37 -4.76 -1.13
CA ASN A 27 -31.81 -4.91 -1.16
C ASN A 27 -32.46 -3.84 -2.06
N ALA A 28 -31.93 -2.62 -2.04
CA ALA A 28 -32.36 -1.54 -2.93
C ALA A 28 -32.08 -1.88 -4.40
N ILE A 29 -30.89 -2.40 -4.73
CA ILE A 29 -30.53 -2.80 -6.10
C ILE A 29 -31.37 -3.99 -6.59
N ALA A 30 -31.70 -4.93 -5.70
CA ALA A 30 -32.41 -6.15 -6.08
C ALA A 30 -33.93 -5.97 -6.19
N TYR A 31 -34.55 -5.34 -5.19
CA TYR A 31 -36.00 -5.28 -5.03
C TYR A 31 -36.55 -3.86 -4.93
N GLY A 32 -35.67 -2.85 -4.88
CA GLY A 32 -36.08 -1.46 -4.74
C GLY A 32 -36.81 -0.91 -5.97
N SER A 33 -37.48 0.23 -5.76
CA SER A 33 -38.06 1.03 -6.84
C SER A 33 -36.98 1.50 -7.83
N ALA A 34 -37.38 1.98 -9.02
CA ALA A 34 -36.43 2.51 -10.00
C ALA A 34 -35.51 3.61 -9.42
N TYR A 35 -36.08 4.49 -8.59
CA TYR A 35 -35.35 5.55 -7.89
C TYR A 35 -34.41 5.00 -6.79
N GLN A 36 -34.83 3.98 -6.03
CA GLN A 36 -33.97 3.34 -5.03
C GLN A 36 -32.78 2.60 -5.66
N LYS A 37 -33.00 1.96 -6.82
CA LYS A 37 -31.94 1.33 -7.61
C LYS A 37 -30.97 2.37 -8.16
N ALA A 38 -31.49 3.46 -8.71
CA ALA A 38 -30.66 4.53 -9.23
C ALA A 38 -29.83 5.23 -8.14
N ALA A 39 -30.42 5.53 -6.98
CA ALA A 39 -29.70 6.09 -5.83
C ALA A 39 -28.58 5.16 -5.36
N ALA A 40 -28.85 3.86 -5.25
CA ALA A 40 -27.84 2.87 -4.88
C ALA A 40 -26.72 2.72 -5.93
N LEU A 41 -27.03 2.87 -7.23
CA LEU A 41 -26.04 2.85 -8.32
C LEU A 41 -25.17 4.11 -8.35
N VAL A 42 -25.76 5.29 -8.11
CA VAL A 42 -25.02 6.56 -7.99
C VAL A 42 -24.06 6.47 -6.81
N ASP A 43 -24.53 6.05 -5.64
CA ASP A 43 -23.68 5.88 -4.47
C ASP A 43 -22.58 4.83 -4.67
N LEU A 44 -22.85 3.75 -5.41
CA LEU A 44 -21.86 2.74 -5.78
C LEU A 44 -20.82 3.26 -6.79
N ALA A 45 -21.24 4.07 -7.76
CA ALA A 45 -20.37 4.69 -8.75
C ALA A 45 -19.38 5.66 -8.08
N GLU A 46 -19.86 6.45 -7.12
CA GLU A 46 -19.02 7.38 -6.34
C GLU A 46 -18.09 6.66 -5.34
N ASP A 47 -18.43 5.45 -4.91
CA ASP A 47 -17.56 4.62 -4.06
C ASP A 47 -16.40 3.97 -4.85
N GLY A 48 -16.36 4.15 -6.17
CA GLY A 48 -15.36 3.51 -7.04
C GLY A 48 -15.52 1.98 -7.15
N VAL A 49 -16.60 1.43 -6.60
CA VAL A 49 -16.88 -0.01 -6.63
C VAL A 49 -17.52 -0.36 -7.97
N GLY A 50 -16.69 -0.79 -8.92
CA GLY A 50 -17.17 -1.21 -10.23
C GLY A 50 -18.09 -2.44 -10.17
N LEU A 51 -19.20 -2.39 -10.91
CA LEU A 51 -19.98 -3.58 -11.29
C LEU A 51 -19.47 -4.11 -12.63
N PRO A 52 -19.37 -5.45 -12.83
CA PRO A 52 -19.06 -6.01 -14.13
C PRO A 52 -20.08 -5.56 -15.18
N GLU A 53 -19.61 -5.26 -16.39
CA GLU A 53 -20.44 -4.80 -17.51
C GLU A 53 -21.54 -5.81 -17.85
N GLU A 54 -21.20 -7.09 -17.74
CA GLU A 54 -22.09 -8.22 -17.96
C GLU A 54 -23.27 -8.25 -16.99
N VAL A 55 -23.05 -7.82 -15.74
CA VAL A 55 -24.10 -7.79 -14.71
C VAL A 55 -25.05 -6.61 -14.96
N LEU A 56 -24.52 -5.46 -15.40
CA LEU A 56 -25.28 -4.23 -15.66
C LEU A 56 -26.25 -4.35 -16.84
N GLU A 57 -25.91 -5.12 -17.87
CA GLU A 57 -26.69 -5.27 -19.09
C GLU A 57 -27.64 -6.50 -19.09
N GLY A 58 -27.50 -7.40 -18.12
CA GLY A 58 -28.30 -8.63 -18.04
C GLY A 58 -29.80 -8.40 -17.82
N SER A 59 -30.65 -9.20 -18.48
CA SER A 59 -32.12 -9.13 -18.36
C SER A 59 -32.64 -9.41 -16.94
N SER A 60 -31.88 -10.13 -16.12
CA SER A 60 -32.16 -10.41 -14.71
C SER A 60 -31.19 -9.69 -13.75
N PHE A 61 -30.91 -8.41 -14.00
CA PHE A 61 -30.02 -7.54 -13.21
C PHE A 61 -30.17 -7.72 -11.69
N GLY A 62 -31.40 -7.69 -11.16
CA GLY A 62 -31.65 -7.77 -9.72
C GLY A 62 -31.15 -9.07 -9.07
N LYS A 63 -31.35 -10.23 -9.71
CA LYS A 63 -30.86 -11.53 -9.21
C LYS A 63 -29.35 -11.68 -9.38
N ALA A 64 -28.80 -11.21 -10.50
CA ALA A 64 -27.36 -11.24 -10.76
C ALA A 64 -26.59 -10.36 -9.76
N ALA A 65 -27.10 -9.16 -9.47
CA ALA A 65 -26.53 -8.26 -8.48
C ALA A 65 -26.55 -8.88 -7.06
N GLN A 66 -27.62 -9.59 -6.67
CA GLN A 66 -27.66 -10.26 -5.37
C GLN A 66 -26.59 -11.34 -5.20
N LEU A 67 -26.39 -12.16 -6.24
CA LEU A 67 -25.37 -13.20 -6.26
C LEU A 67 -23.96 -12.59 -6.27
N TYR A 68 -23.78 -11.49 -7.02
CA TYR A 68 -22.54 -10.72 -7.00
C TYR A 68 -22.24 -10.15 -5.61
N PHE A 69 -23.20 -9.50 -4.95
CA PHE A 69 -23.02 -9.00 -3.58
C PHE A 69 -22.85 -10.11 -2.54
N MET A 70 -23.40 -11.30 -2.80
CA MET A 70 -23.14 -12.47 -1.96
C MET A 70 -21.69 -12.95 -2.14
N PHE A 71 -21.20 -12.98 -3.38
CA PHE A 71 -19.82 -13.33 -3.68
C PHE A 71 -18.83 -12.35 -3.04
N THR A 72 -19.06 -11.05 -3.15
CA THR A 72 -18.21 -10.01 -2.54
C THR A 72 -18.26 -10.02 -1.02
N ARG A 73 -19.34 -10.50 -0.40
CA ARG A 73 -19.38 -10.69 1.07
C ARG A 73 -18.38 -11.75 1.53
N PHE A 74 -18.09 -12.75 0.70
CA PHE A 74 -17.09 -13.79 0.97
C PHE A 74 -15.68 -13.39 0.52
N ASP A 75 -15.45 -12.14 0.08
CA ASP A 75 -14.15 -11.67 -0.40
C ASP A 75 -13.02 -11.82 0.62
N PHE A 76 -13.32 -11.69 1.91
CA PHE A 76 -12.36 -11.99 2.98
C PHE A 76 -11.91 -13.46 2.97
N LEU A 77 -12.86 -14.39 2.80
CA LEU A 77 -12.55 -15.83 2.74
C LEU A 77 -11.73 -16.17 1.50
N TRP A 78 -12.06 -15.55 0.36
CA TRP A 78 -11.34 -15.73 -0.90
C TRP A 78 -9.91 -15.19 -0.80
N SER A 79 -9.75 -13.99 -0.27
CA SER A 79 -8.45 -13.35 -0.02
C SER A 79 -7.58 -14.18 0.92
N LEU A 80 -8.17 -14.72 1.99
CA LEU A 80 -7.48 -15.63 2.92
C LEU A 80 -7.03 -16.92 2.22
N ASN A 81 -7.84 -17.48 1.33
CA ASN A 81 -7.46 -18.67 0.56
C ASN A 81 -6.27 -18.38 -0.39
N TYR A 82 -6.26 -17.23 -1.06
CA TYR A 82 -5.12 -16.84 -1.90
C TYR A 82 -3.84 -16.62 -1.11
N LEU A 83 -3.95 -15.99 0.07
CA LEU A 83 -2.83 -15.85 0.98
C LEU A 83 -2.34 -17.22 1.45
N ALA A 84 -3.24 -18.12 1.82
CA ALA A 84 -2.91 -19.48 2.22
C ALA A 84 -2.18 -20.24 1.11
N LEU A 85 -2.62 -20.12 -0.16
CA LEU A 85 -1.94 -20.73 -1.31
C LEU A 85 -0.48 -20.26 -1.43
N VAL A 86 -0.20 -18.97 -1.25
CA VAL A 86 1.18 -18.46 -1.31
C VAL A 86 1.97 -18.87 -0.08
N VAL A 87 1.38 -18.84 1.11
CA VAL A 87 2.02 -19.25 2.37
C VAL A 87 2.39 -20.74 2.36
N LEU A 88 1.62 -21.59 1.69
CA LEU A 88 1.98 -23.00 1.53
C LEU A 88 3.36 -23.20 0.89
N ASN A 89 3.80 -22.31 -0.01
CA ASN A 89 5.14 -22.39 -0.59
C ASN A 89 6.26 -22.25 0.47
N PHE A 90 6.01 -21.51 1.57
CA PHE A 90 6.98 -21.32 2.65
C PHE A 90 7.08 -22.53 3.58
N LEU A 91 6.01 -23.31 3.69
CA LEU A 91 5.92 -24.45 4.60
C LEU A 91 6.19 -25.79 3.88
N GLU A 92 6.24 -25.77 2.55
CA GLU A 92 6.51 -26.97 1.77
C GLU A 92 7.95 -27.43 1.87
N LYS A 93 8.11 -28.75 1.97
CA LYS A 93 9.41 -29.39 1.88
C LYS A 93 9.94 -29.28 0.44
N PRO A 94 11.18 -28.79 0.23
CA PRO A 94 11.72 -28.61 -1.11
C PRO A 94 11.97 -29.95 -1.82
N LEU A 95 11.84 -29.97 -3.15
CA LEU A 95 11.91 -31.20 -3.95
C LEU A 95 13.28 -31.89 -3.89
N TRP A 96 14.37 -31.13 -3.78
CA TRP A 96 15.72 -31.68 -3.69
C TRP A 96 15.92 -32.50 -2.40
N CYS A 97 15.09 -32.27 -1.38
CA CYS A 97 15.13 -32.98 -0.12
C CYS A 97 14.37 -34.33 -0.18
N SER A 98 14.99 -35.32 -0.84
CA SER A 98 14.47 -36.69 -0.97
C SER A 98 14.98 -37.63 0.15
N LYS A 99 14.38 -38.83 0.27
CA LYS A 99 14.78 -39.85 1.26
C LYS A 99 16.17 -40.47 1.02
N HIS A 100 16.79 -40.23 -0.15
CA HIS A 100 18.03 -40.88 -0.58
C HIS A 100 19.30 -40.03 -0.38
N LEU A 101 19.22 -38.90 0.34
CA LEU A 101 20.41 -38.10 0.64
C LEU A 101 21.26 -38.75 1.74
N ALA A 102 22.58 -38.51 1.66
CA ALA A 102 23.54 -39.01 2.64
C ALA A 102 23.28 -38.49 4.06
N GLU A 103 22.80 -37.23 4.16
CA GLU A 103 22.36 -36.61 5.40
C GLU A 103 20.87 -36.27 5.30
N SER A 104 20.13 -36.50 6.39
CA SER A 104 18.70 -36.17 6.41
C SER A 104 18.51 -34.65 6.48
N CYS A 105 17.54 -34.11 5.74
CA CYS A 105 17.25 -32.67 5.78
C CYS A 105 16.64 -32.19 7.11
N ASN A 106 16.47 -33.09 8.09
CA ASN A 106 16.16 -32.70 9.46
C ASN A 106 17.38 -32.07 10.15
N ASN A 107 18.59 -32.31 9.63
CA ASN A 107 19.80 -31.65 10.08
C ASN A 107 19.91 -30.25 9.44
N ARG A 108 19.36 -29.26 10.14
CA ARG A 108 19.27 -27.87 9.65
C ARG A 108 20.61 -27.19 9.50
N ASP A 109 21.56 -27.47 10.40
CA ASP A 109 22.87 -26.82 10.40
C ASP A 109 23.72 -27.24 9.19
N TYR A 110 23.59 -28.49 8.75
CA TYR A 110 24.35 -29.02 7.61
C TYR A 110 23.98 -28.36 6.26
N TYR A 111 22.70 -28.06 6.08
CA TYR A 111 22.16 -27.43 4.87
C TYR A 111 21.86 -25.93 5.09
N TYR A 112 22.23 -25.35 6.23
CA TYR A 112 21.93 -23.96 6.59
C TYR A 112 20.46 -23.58 6.32
N LEU A 113 19.54 -24.44 6.77
CA LEU A 113 18.10 -24.29 6.54
C LEU A 113 17.48 -23.29 7.52
N GLY A 114 16.46 -22.59 7.06
CA GLY A 114 15.66 -21.70 7.91
C GLY A 114 14.96 -22.41 9.08
N GLU A 115 14.49 -21.62 10.04
CA GLU A 115 13.88 -22.12 11.29
C GLU A 115 12.42 -22.55 11.14
N LEU A 116 11.76 -22.15 10.04
CA LEU A 116 10.34 -22.45 9.81
C LEU A 116 10.10 -23.97 9.69
N PRO A 117 9.02 -24.50 10.31
CA PRO A 117 8.73 -25.93 10.27
C PRO A 117 8.23 -26.33 8.88
N PHE A 118 8.81 -27.41 8.32
CA PHE A 118 8.32 -28.01 7.08
C PHE A 118 7.12 -28.91 7.35
N LEU A 119 6.11 -28.83 6.50
CA LEU A 119 4.99 -29.76 6.46
C LEU A 119 5.46 -31.12 5.94
N THR A 120 4.87 -32.19 6.49
CA THR A 120 5.03 -33.51 5.88
C THR A 120 4.29 -33.57 4.54
N GLY A 121 4.70 -34.47 3.64
CA GLY A 121 4.06 -34.59 2.33
C GLY A 121 2.54 -34.88 2.40
N ALA A 122 2.11 -35.63 3.42
CA ALA A 122 0.69 -35.91 3.66
C ALA A 122 -0.07 -34.67 4.17
N GLU A 123 0.51 -33.91 5.10
CA GLU A 123 -0.10 -32.65 5.57
C GLU A 123 -0.18 -31.61 4.46
N SER A 124 0.89 -31.47 3.66
CA SER A 124 0.90 -30.57 2.48
C SER A 124 -0.23 -30.91 1.52
N LEU A 125 -0.43 -32.20 1.19
CA LEU A 125 -1.53 -32.64 0.32
C LEU A 125 -2.91 -32.31 0.89
N ILE A 126 -3.10 -32.40 2.21
CA ILE A 126 -4.37 -32.05 2.85
C ILE A 126 -4.65 -30.54 2.69
N TYR A 127 -3.67 -29.69 3.00
CA TYR A 127 -3.83 -28.24 2.86
C TYR A 127 -4.00 -27.81 1.40
N GLU A 128 -3.26 -28.41 0.47
CA GLU A 128 -3.43 -28.22 -0.97
C GLU A 128 -4.82 -28.64 -1.46
N GLY A 129 -5.33 -29.78 -0.98
CA GLY A 129 -6.67 -30.25 -1.32
C GLY A 129 -7.77 -29.30 -0.82
N VAL A 130 -7.66 -28.79 0.41
CA VAL A 130 -8.62 -27.83 0.98
C VAL A 130 -8.60 -26.50 0.24
N THR A 131 -7.41 -25.95 -0.01
CA THR A 131 -7.25 -24.67 -0.72
C THR A 131 -7.68 -24.77 -2.19
N LEU A 132 -7.43 -25.92 -2.84
CA LEU A 132 -7.91 -26.23 -4.18
C LEU A 132 -9.43 -26.29 -4.22
N LEU A 133 -10.09 -26.93 -3.24
CA LEU A 133 -11.56 -26.99 -3.19
C LEU A 133 -12.16 -25.58 -3.12
N LEU A 134 -11.63 -24.72 -2.24
CA LEU A 134 -12.05 -23.33 -2.13
C LEU A 134 -11.79 -22.55 -3.42
N LEU A 135 -10.65 -22.79 -4.08
CA LEU A 135 -10.29 -22.19 -5.36
C LEU A 135 -11.24 -22.60 -6.49
N VAL A 136 -11.62 -23.88 -6.57
CA VAL A 136 -12.59 -24.40 -7.54
C VAL A 136 -13.94 -23.71 -7.35
N ILE A 137 -14.42 -23.61 -6.10
CA ILE A 137 -15.67 -22.91 -5.79
C ILE A 137 -15.57 -21.45 -6.25
N HIS A 138 -14.49 -20.75 -5.90
CA HIS A 138 -14.30 -19.36 -6.31
C HIS A 138 -14.29 -19.17 -7.83
N ILE A 139 -13.55 -19.99 -8.59
CA ILE A 139 -13.41 -19.82 -10.05
C ILE A 139 -14.71 -20.15 -10.78
N LEU A 140 -15.50 -21.10 -10.29
CA LEU A 140 -16.75 -21.53 -10.91
C LEU A 140 -17.96 -20.73 -10.44
N PHE A 141 -17.91 -20.06 -9.28
CA PHE A 141 -19.02 -19.27 -8.75
C PHE A 141 -19.51 -18.17 -9.71
N PRO A 142 -18.65 -17.44 -10.46
CA PRO A 142 -19.09 -16.43 -11.43
C PRO A 142 -20.03 -16.93 -12.52
N ILE A 143 -20.01 -18.23 -12.84
CA ILE A 143 -20.96 -18.84 -13.79
C ILE A 143 -22.41 -18.59 -13.34
N SER A 144 -22.65 -18.49 -12.03
CA SER A 144 -23.99 -18.29 -11.46
C SER A 144 -24.58 -16.90 -11.72
N TYR A 145 -23.74 -15.85 -11.79
CA TYR A 145 -24.21 -14.47 -11.97
C TYR A 145 -23.89 -13.87 -13.35
N GLU A 146 -22.86 -14.35 -14.06
CA GLU A 146 -22.52 -13.92 -15.44
C GLU A 146 -23.27 -14.72 -16.51
N GLY A 147 -23.61 -15.98 -16.20
CA GLY A 147 -24.18 -16.94 -17.14
C GLY A 147 -23.13 -17.70 -17.95
N PHE A 148 -23.48 -18.93 -18.36
CA PHE A 148 -22.53 -19.92 -18.91
C PHE A 148 -21.82 -19.48 -20.19
N HIS A 149 -22.56 -18.96 -21.19
CA HIS A 149 -21.98 -18.56 -22.47
C HIS A 149 -21.06 -17.34 -22.34
N LEU A 150 -21.43 -16.39 -21.48
CA LEU A 150 -20.68 -15.15 -21.26
C LEU A 150 -19.38 -15.43 -20.50
N TYR A 151 -19.46 -16.27 -19.46
CA TYR A 151 -18.31 -16.72 -18.70
C TYR A 151 -17.23 -17.35 -19.60
N TRP A 152 -17.61 -18.24 -20.53
CA TRP A 152 -16.65 -18.90 -21.42
C TRP A 152 -16.11 -18.00 -22.55
N ARG A 153 -16.80 -16.89 -22.83
CA ARG A 153 -16.33 -15.86 -23.77
C ARG A 153 -15.24 -14.99 -23.15
N SER A 154 -15.28 -14.77 -21.84
CA SER A 154 -14.25 -14.01 -21.12
C SER A 154 -12.89 -14.73 -21.19
N ARG A 155 -11.87 -14.04 -21.71
CA ARG A 155 -10.51 -14.59 -21.83
C ARG A 155 -9.90 -14.88 -20.47
N LEU A 156 -10.20 -14.06 -19.46
CA LEU A 156 -9.66 -14.20 -18.11
C LEU A 156 -10.23 -15.45 -17.43
N ASN A 157 -11.54 -15.65 -17.49
CA ASN A 157 -12.20 -16.81 -16.87
C ASN A 157 -11.73 -18.11 -17.52
N ARG A 158 -11.61 -18.14 -18.86
CA ARG A 158 -11.05 -19.29 -19.58
C ARG A 158 -9.61 -19.58 -19.17
N LEU A 159 -8.76 -18.56 -19.02
CA LEU A 159 -7.39 -18.72 -18.56
C LEU A 159 -7.34 -19.28 -17.13
N LYS A 160 -8.17 -18.77 -16.21
CA LYS A 160 -8.28 -19.29 -14.83
C LYS A 160 -8.65 -20.77 -14.79
N VAL A 161 -9.61 -21.20 -15.61
CA VAL A 161 -10.00 -22.61 -15.69
C VAL A 161 -8.88 -23.49 -16.26
N ILE A 162 -8.16 -23.02 -17.29
CA ILE A 162 -7.01 -23.76 -17.84
C ILE A 162 -5.92 -23.93 -16.79
N LEU A 163 -5.54 -22.86 -16.08
CA LEU A 163 -4.56 -22.93 -15.00
C LEU A 163 -5.01 -23.86 -13.87
N LEU A 164 -6.31 -23.90 -13.59
CA LEU A 164 -6.86 -24.75 -12.53
C LEU A 164 -6.72 -26.23 -12.91
N LEU A 165 -6.99 -26.57 -14.16
CA LEU A 165 -6.79 -27.93 -14.67
C LEU A 165 -5.31 -28.34 -14.62
N ILE A 166 -4.39 -27.43 -14.91
CA ILE A 166 -2.95 -27.69 -14.80
C ILE A 166 -2.55 -27.91 -13.32
N LEU A 167 -3.07 -27.12 -12.39
CA LEU A 167 -2.81 -27.29 -10.96
C LEU A 167 -3.34 -28.63 -10.42
N VAL A 168 -4.55 -29.03 -10.84
CA VAL A 168 -5.12 -30.34 -10.50
C VAL A 168 -4.22 -31.47 -11.03
N ALA A 169 -3.74 -31.36 -12.27
CA ALA A 169 -2.84 -32.34 -12.86
C ALA A 169 -1.51 -32.43 -12.10
N ASP A 170 -0.91 -31.31 -11.71
CA ASP A 170 0.34 -31.26 -10.92
C ASP A 170 0.16 -31.95 -9.55
N ILE A 171 -0.95 -31.69 -8.86
CA ILE A 171 -1.27 -32.35 -7.58
C ILE A 171 -1.42 -33.86 -7.75
N VAL A 172 -2.10 -34.32 -8.81
CA VAL A 172 -2.22 -35.76 -9.10
C VAL A 172 -0.85 -36.39 -9.35
N VAL A 173 0.02 -35.73 -10.12
CA VAL A 173 1.39 -36.19 -10.35
C VAL A 173 2.20 -36.24 -9.05
N TYR A 174 2.03 -35.26 -8.16
CA TYR A 174 2.69 -35.24 -6.85
C TYR A 174 2.22 -36.37 -5.93
N ILE A 175 0.93 -36.74 -5.98
CA ILE A 175 0.40 -37.92 -5.27
C ILE A 175 1.07 -39.20 -5.79
N LEU A 176 1.23 -39.34 -7.10
CA LEU A 176 1.91 -40.49 -7.70
C LEU A 176 3.40 -40.55 -7.33
N PHE A 177 4.06 -39.40 -7.20
CA PHE A 177 5.43 -39.30 -6.70
C PHE A 177 5.55 -39.76 -5.24
N LEU A 178 4.65 -39.33 -4.36
CA LEU A 178 4.66 -39.75 -2.95
C LEU A 178 4.37 -41.25 -2.77
N ALA A 179 3.70 -41.87 -3.74
CA ALA A 179 3.47 -43.30 -3.81
C ALA A 179 4.60 -44.08 -4.52
N ASP A 180 5.76 -43.44 -4.76
CA ASP A 180 6.96 -43.99 -5.41
C ASP A 180 6.72 -44.58 -6.82
N PHE A 181 5.64 -44.19 -7.51
CA PHE A 181 5.33 -44.68 -8.87
C PHE A 181 6.03 -43.90 -9.98
N TYR A 182 6.45 -42.66 -9.72
CA TYR A 182 7.04 -41.78 -10.74
C TYR A 182 8.06 -40.82 -10.12
N TYR A 183 9.14 -40.50 -10.84
CA TYR A 183 10.11 -39.47 -10.43
C TYR A 183 9.65 -38.10 -10.92
N LEU A 184 9.54 -37.12 -10.01
CA LEU A 184 9.11 -35.76 -10.33
C LEU A 184 10.31 -34.81 -10.38
N PRO A 185 10.82 -34.44 -11.56
CA PRO A 185 11.98 -33.54 -11.68
C PRO A 185 11.64 -32.06 -11.42
N PHE A 186 10.37 -31.67 -11.60
CA PHE A 186 9.94 -30.28 -11.58
C PHE A 186 8.52 -30.18 -11.03
N ARG A 187 8.26 -29.20 -10.16
CA ARG A 187 6.93 -28.94 -9.59
C ARG A 187 6.42 -27.59 -10.07
N LEU A 188 5.27 -27.59 -10.76
CA LEU A 188 4.70 -26.39 -11.34
C LEU A 188 3.74 -25.66 -10.37
N ALA A 189 3.20 -26.36 -9.36
CA ALA A 189 2.25 -25.78 -8.40
C ALA A 189 2.69 -24.44 -7.76
N PRO A 190 3.93 -24.27 -7.25
CA PRO A 190 4.33 -23.02 -6.59
C PRO A 190 4.19 -21.79 -7.49
N TYR A 191 4.51 -21.92 -8.79
CA TYR A 191 4.37 -20.85 -9.77
C TYR A 191 2.90 -20.53 -10.06
N LEU A 192 2.07 -21.56 -10.23
CA LEU A 192 0.65 -21.38 -10.51
C LEU A 192 -0.08 -20.70 -9.35
N ARG A 193 0.30 -20.98 -8.10
CA ARG A 193 -0.26 -20.33 -6.91
C ARG A 193 -0.05 -18.81 -6.93
N VAL A 194 1.16 -18.36 -7.28
CA VAL A 194 1.47 -16.94 -7.44
C VAL A 194 0.65 -16.34 -8.59
N VAL A 195 0.54 -17.04 -9.73
CA VAL A 195 -0.28 -16.57 -10.86
C VAL A 195 -1.76 -16.46 -10.47
N PHE A 196 -2.30 -17.38 -9.67
CA PHE A 196 -3.65 -17.28 -9.12
C PHE A 196 -3.82 -16.10 -8.17
N PHE A 197 -2.84 -15.84 -7.31
CA PHE A 197 -2.84 -14.68 -6.41
C PHE A 197 -2.95 -13.38 -7.21
N ILE A 198 -2.10 -13.22 -8.23
CA ILE A 198 -2.11 -12.06 -9.14
C ILE A 198 -3.44 -11.95 -9.91
N ALA A 199 -3.93 -13.04 -10.50
CA ALA A 199 -5.08 -12.99 -11.41
C ALA A 199 -6.42 -12.69 -10.70
N ASN A 200 -6.49 -12.95 -9.39
CA ASN A 200 -7.70 -12.75 -8.60
C ASN A 200 -7.75 -11.41 -7.88
N ILE A 201 -6.62 -10.89 -7.39
CA ILE A 201 -6.57 -9.55 -6.79
C ILE A 201 -6.59 -8.51 -7.91
N ARG A 202 -7.67 -7.71 -7.99
CA ARG A 202 -7.86 -6.71 -9.04
C ARG A 202 -6.73 -5.69 -9.09
N GLU A 203 -6.29 -5.19 -7.94
CA GLU A 203 -5.25 -4.17 -7.87
C GLU A 203 -3.88 -4.65 -8.38
N LEU A 204 -3.50 -5.90 -8.07
CA LEU A 204 -2.28 -6.52 -8.60
C LEU A 204 -2.37 -6.74 -10.11
N ARG A 205 -3.53 -7.20 -10.59
CA ARG A 205 -3.78 -7.37 -12.02
C ARG A 205 -3.67 -6.05 -12.77
N ASP A 206 -4.28 -4.99 -12.24
CA ASP A 206 -4.22 -3.65 -12.81
C ASP A 206 -2.77 -3.14 -12.83
N SER A 207 -2.01 -3.34 -11.73
CA SER A 207 -0.56 -3.04 -11.66
C SER A 207 0.26 -3.79 -12.72
N LEU A 208 -0.04 -5.07 -12.97
CA LEU A 208 0.65 -5.87 -13.98
C LEU A 208 0.27 -5.47 -15.41
N PHE A 209 -0.94 -4.97 -15.64
CA PHE A 209 -1.30 -4.36 -16.92
C PHE A 209 -0.54 -3.06 -17.18
N ILE A 210 -0.33 -2.21 -16.16
CA ILE A 210 0.55 -1.03 -16.28
C ILE A 210 1.93 -1.48 -16.72
N LEU A 211 2.49 -2.46 -16.00
CA LEU A 211 3.81 -3.00 -16.27
C LEU A 211 3.91 -3.53 -17.71
N ALA A 212 2.94 -4.33 -18.16
CA ALA A 212 2.90 -4.86 -19.52
C ALA A 212 2.82 -3.76 -20.60
N GLY A 213 2.06 -2.67 -20.34
CA GLY A 213 1.98 -1.51 -21.24
C GLY A 213 3.31 -0.79 -21.41
N MET A 214 4.14 -0.74 -20.35
CA MET A 214 5.46 -0.10 -20.34
C MET A 214 6.58 -0.98 -20.92
N PHE A 215 6.33 -2.27 -21.15
CA PHE A 215 7.39 -3.22 -21.51
C PHE A 215 8.11 -2.84 -22.82
N GLY A 216 7.37 -2.31 -23.81
CA GLY A 216 7.94 -1.93 -25.10
C GLY A 216 8.95 -0.77 -25.02
N THR A 217 8.61 0.29 -24.27
CA THR A 217 9.49 1.44 -24.04
C THR A 217 10.68 1.04 -23.16
N TYR A 218 10.43 0.23 -22.13
CA TYR A 218 11.47 -0.31 -21.25
C TYR A 218 12.55 -1.10 -22.02
N LEU A 219 12.16 -1.98 -22.95
CA LEU A 219 13.13 -2.74 -23.76
C LEU A 219 14.06 -1.84 -24.58
N ASN A 220 13.57 -0.72 -25.10
CA ASN A 220 14.41 0.24 -25.84
C ASN A 220 15.49 0.85 -24.93
N VAL A 221 15.14 1.15 -23.69
CA VAL A 221 16.08 1.68 -22.69
C VAL A 221 17.10 0.63 -22.28
N VAL A 222 16.68 -0.61 -22.03
CA VAL A 222 17.60 -1.72 -21.74
C VAL A 222 18.57 -1.93 -22.90
N ALA A 223 18.12 -1.82 -24.14
CA ALA A 223 18.99 -1.91 -25.31
C ALA A 223 20.05 -0.79 -25.33
N LEU A 224 19.66 0.45 -24.99
CA LEU A 224 20.60 1.56 -24.86
C LEU A 224 21.62 1.34 -23.73
N THR A 225 21.17 0.88 -22.56
CA THR A 225 22.06 0.53 -21.43
C THR A 225 23.01 -0.60 -21.81
N ALA A 226 22.51 -1.64 -22.48
CA ALA A 226 23.34 -2.74 -22.96
C ALA A 226 24.40 -2.25 -23.97
N LEU A 227 24.04 -1.36 -24.89
CA LEU A 227 24.99 -0.75 -25.82
C LEU A 227 26.08 0.04 -25.09
N PHE A 228 25.71 0.85 -24.09
CA PHE A 228 26.65 1.58 -23.25
C PHE A 228 27.61 0.61 -22.52
N LEU A 229 27.08 -0.45 -21.90
CA LEU A 229 27.90 -1.45 -21.20
C LEU A 229 28.84 -2.19 -22.13
N LEU A 230 28.37 -2.63 -23.31
CA LEU A 230 29.20 -3.33 -24.29
C LEU A 230 30.34 -2.44 -24.80
N PHE A 231 30.03 -1.18 -25.13
CA PHE A 231 31.02 -0.22 -25.62
C PHE A 231 32.05 0.17 -24.55
N SER A 232 31.59 0.53 -23.35
CA SER A 232 32.48 0.91 -22.23
C SER A 232 33.36 -0.25 -21.77
N SER A 233 32.84 -1.48 -21.76
CA SER A 233 33.62 -2.67 -21.43
C SER A 233 34.67 -2.99 -22.49
N TRP A 234 34.37 -2.75 -23.77
CA TRP A 234 35.34 -2.92 -24.85
C TRP A 234 36.46 -1.89 -24.73
N LEU A 235 36.10 -0.64 -24.47
CA LEU A 235 37.08 0.42 -24.24
C LEU A 235 37.95 0.13 -23.01
N ALA A 236 37.36 -0.32 -21.90
CA ALA A 236 38.09 -0.71 -20.69
C ALA A 236 39.09 -1.86 -20.98
N TYR A 237 38.63 -2.89 -21.69
CA TYR A 237 39.47 -4.05 -22.02
C TYR A 237 40.70 -3.64 -22.85
N VAL A 238 40.50 -2.86 -23.91
CA VAL A 238 41.60 -2.39 -24.77
C VAL A 238 42.53 -1.43 -24.03
N PHE A 239 41.99 -0.53 -23.21
CA PHE A 239 42.78 0.48 -22.52
C PHE A 239 43.68 -0.11 -21.42
N PHE A 240 43.26 -1.20 -20.77
CA PHE A 240 43.96 -1.81 -19.65
C PHE A 240 44.67 -3.13 -19.99
N GLU A 241 44.65 -3.59 -21.24
CA GLU A 241 45.22 -4.88 -21.68
C GLU A 241 46.66 -5.10 -21.17
N ASP A 242 47.53 -4.10 -21.33
CA ASP A 242 48.95 -4.18 -20.97
C ASP A 242 49.27 -3.85 -19.49
N THR A 243 48.26 -3.52 -18.68
CA THR A 243 48.44 -3.08 -17.28
C THR A 243 48.32 -4.23 -16.27
N ARG A 244 48.65 -4.03 -14.98
CA ARG A 244 48.40 -5.07 -13.96
C ARG A 244 46.90 -5.37 -13.79
N GLN A 245 46.04 -4.39 -14.08
CA GLN A 245 44.59 -4.54 -14.11
C GLN A 245 44.14 -5.55 -15.19
N GLY A 246 44.70 -5.45 -16.40
CA GLY A 246 44.47 -6.38 -17.52
C GLY A 246 44.77 -7.83 -17.15
N LYS A 247 45.81 -8.04 -16.34
CA LYS A 247 46.27 -9.37 -15.95
C LYS A 247 45.51 -9.98 -14.76
N THR A 248 44.88 -9.16 -13.93
CA THR A 248 44.23 -9.60 -12.69
C THR A 248 42.71 -9.63 -12.79
N MET A 249 42.10 -8.56 -13.30
CA MET A 249 40.63 -8.39 -13.31
C MET A 249 40.05 -8.43 -14.73
N PHE A 250 40.74 -7.87 -15.73
CA PHE A 250 40.27 -7.73 -17.12
C PHE A 250 40.91 -8.76 -18.06
N THR A 251 40.92 -10.02 -17.64
CA THR A 251 41.60 -11.13 -18.35
C THR A 251 41.00 -11.46 -19.72
N SER A 252 39.72 -11.15 -19.93
CA SER A 252 38.99 -11.39 -21.18
C SER A 252 37.88 -10.35 -21.33
N TYR A 253 37.39 -10.15 -22.56
CA TYR A 253 36.25 -9.24 -22.76
C TYR A 253 35.03 -9.61 -21.91
N GLY A 254 34.74 -10.91 -21.75
CA GLY A 254 33.60 -11.39 -20.95
C GLY A 254 33.76 -11.08 -19.45
N THR A 255 34.97 -11.27 -18.90
CA THR A 255 35.25 -10.92 -17.49
C THR A 255 35.26 -9.41 -17.28
N THR A 256 35.78 -8.63 -18.24
CA THR A 256 35.69 -7.17 -18.20
C THR A 256 34.25 -6.68 -18.25
N LEU A 257 33.41 -7.25 -19.13
CA LEU A 257 31.99 -6.92 -19.22
C LEU A 257 31.27 -7.19 -17.90
N TYR A 258 31.57 -8.32 -17.25
CA TYR A 258 31.06 -8.63 -15.92
C TYR A 258 31.47 -7.59 -14.88
N GLN A 259 32.77 -7.27 -14.80
CA GLN A 259 33.29 -6.32 -13.80
C GLN A 259 32.75 -4.90 -14.02
N MET A 260 32.62 -4.46 -15.28
CA MET A 260 32.01 -3.18 -15.63
C MET A 260 30.51 -3.17 -15.36
N PHE A 261 29.81 -4.28 -15.60
CA PHE A 261 28.40 -4.38 -15.23
C PHE A 261 28.20 -4.28 -13.71
N VAL A 262 29.03 -4.92 -12.89
CA VAL A 262 28.95 -4.75 -11.43
C VAL A 262 29.32 -3.32 -11.03
N LEU A 263 30.29 -2.68 -11.70
CA LEU A 263 30.64 -1.27 -11.46
C LEU A 263 29.53 -0.30 -11.88
N PHE A 264 28.74 -0.63 -12.90
CA PHE A 264 27.53 0.12 -13.28
C PHE A 264 26.52 0.18 -12.13
N THR A 265 26.45 -0.89 -11.33
CA THR A 265 25.63 -0.96 -10.11
C THR A 265 26.33 -0.41 -8.86
N THR A 266 27.55 0.13 -9.02
CA THR A 266 28.44 0.66 -7.96
C THR A 266 28.80 -0.30 -6.81
N SER A 267 28.42 -1.58 -6.90
CA SER A 267 28.57 -2.54 -5.79
C SER A 267 30.01 -3.04 -5.55
N ASN A 268 30.87 -2.97 -6.56
CA ASN A 268 32.30 -3.33 -6.46
C ASN A 268 33.24 -2.10 -6.46
N ASN A 269 32.69 -0.90 -6.23
CA ASN A 269 33.49 0.31 -6.04
C ASN A 269 33.84 0.45 -4.55
N PRO A 270 35.12 0.59 -4.16
CA PRO A 270 36.30 0.90 -4.99
C PRO A 270 37.08 -0.31 -5.53
N ASP A 271 36.81 -1.53 -5.05
CA ASP A 271 37.67 -2.71 -5.19
C ASP A 271 38.10 -3.04 -6.62
N VAL A 272 37.20 -2.88 -7.59
CA VAL A 272 37.44 -3.29 -8.98
C VAL A 272 38.59 -2.53 -9.64
N TRP A 273 38.87 -1.29 -9.27
CA TRP A 273 39.88 -0.45 -9.94
C TRP A 273 41.11 -0.11 -9.07
N ILE A 274 41.19 -0.66 -7.85
CA ILE A 274 42.36 -0.51 -6.99
C ILE A 274 43.66 -0.98 -7.67
N PRO A 275 43.73 -2.13 -8.37
CA PRO A 275 44.98 -2.56 -9.02
C PRO A 275 45.45 -1.56 -10.09
N ALA A 276 44.55 -1.02 -10.91
CA ALA A 276 44.85 0.06 -11.84
C ALA A 276 45.33 1.32 -11.10
N TYR A 277 44.64 1.74 -10.04
CA TYR A 277 45.01 2.94 -9.29
C TYR A 277 46.40 2.84 -8.63
N LYS A 278 46.78 1.64 -8.19
CA LYS A 278 48.13 1.33 -7.68
C LYS A 278 49.21 1.44 -8.76
N ASP A 279 48.88 1.24 -10.04
CA ASP A 279 49.81 1.45 -11.17
C ASP A 279 49.99 2.92 -11.49
N SER A 280 48.87 3.65 -11.63
CA SER A 280 48.89 5.09 -11.88
C SER A 280 47.63 5.74 -11.34
N ARG A 281 47.81 6.84 -10.61
CA ARG A 281 46.70 7.63 -10.10
C ARG A 281 45.80 8.19 -11.21
N TRP A 282 46.35 8.42 -12.41
CA TRP A 282 45.58 8.95 -13.55
C TRP A 282 44.51 7.99 -14.06
N TYR A 283 44.62 6.69 -13.79
CA TYR A 283 43.61 5.71 -14.19
C TYR A 283 42.27 5.89 -13.47
N CYS A 284 42.22 6.61 -12.34
CA CYS A 284 40.95 6.96 -11.71
C CYS A 284 40.05 7.79 -12.64
N LEU A 285 40.61 8.59 -13.55
CA LEU A 285 39.83 9.40 -14.48
C LEU A 285 38.92 8.55 -15.37
N PHE A 286 39.38 7.37 -15.78
CA PHE A 286 38.56 6.45 -16.56
C PHE A 286 37.34 5.97 -15.75
N PHE A 287 37.57 5.49 -14.53
CA PHE A 287 36.50 4.93 -13.69
C PHE A 287 35.55 6.01 -13.17
N VAL A 288 36.05 7.19 -12.81
CA VAL A 288 35.22 8.34 -12.42
C VAL A 288 34.35 8.79 -13.59
N LEU A 289 34.92 8.89 -14.80
CA LEU A 289 34.14 9.24 -16.00
C LEU A 289 33.10 8.16 -16.32
N TYR A 290 33.47 6.89 -16.20
CA TYR A 290 32.55 5.77 -16.39
C TYR A 290 31.38 5.79 -15.41
N VAL A 291 31.66 5.94 -14.11
CA VAL A 291 30.62 6.02 -13.07
C VAL A 291 29.75 7.27 -13.27
N LEU A 292 30.35 8.40 -13.64
CA LEU A 292 29.60 9.63 -13.91
C LEU A 292 28.63 9.45 -15.07
N LEU A 293 29.08 8.91 -16.20
CA LEU A 293 28.24 8.69 -17.38
C LEU A 293 27.26 7.52 -17.17
N GLY A 294 27.69 6.43 -16.56
CA GLY A 294 26.87 5.23 -16.36
C GLY A 294 25.81 5.46 -15.29
N VAL A 295 26.21 5.85 -14.09
CA VAL A 295 25.31 6.01 -12.96
C VAL A 295 24.49 7.29 -13.13
N TYR A 296 25.12 8.47 -13.13
CA TYR A 296 24.33 9.70 -13.08
C TYR A 296 23.61 10.05 -14.39
N PHE A 297 24.11 9.66 -15.56
CA PHE A 297 23.41 9.90 -16.82
C PHE A 297 22.54 8.72 -17.24
N VAL A 298 23.12 7.52 -17.44
CA VAL A 298 22.35 6.40 -18.00
C VAL A 298 21.30 5.87 -17.01
N THR A 299 21.60 5.66 -15.73
CA THR A 299 20.57 5.14 -14.78
C THR A 299 19.44 6.15 -14.53
N ASN A 300 19.74 7.44 -14.41
CA ASN A 300 18.71 8.48 -14.25
C ASN A 300 17.88 8.67 -15.52
N LEU A 301 18.47 8.48 -16.71
CA LEU A 301 17.71 8.43 -17.96
C LEU A 301 16.74 7.24 -17.97
N VAL A 302 17.18 6.07 -17.49
CA VAL A 302 16.31 4.89 -17.36
C VAL A 302 15.13 5.21 -16.45
N LEU A 303 15.38 5.80 -15.27
CA LEU A 303 14.33 6.22 -14.35
C LEU A 303 13.35 7.20 -15.01
N ALA A 304 13.85 8.20 -15.75
CA ALA A 304 13.00 9.19 -16.42
C ALA A 304 12.08 8.57 -17.49
N VAL A 305 12.59 7.64 -18.31
CA VAL A 305 11.77 6.96 -19.33
C VAL A 305 10.75 6.03 -18.68
N VAL A 306 11.13 5.32 -17.61
CA VAL A 306 10.19 4.49 -16.84
C VAL A 306 9.10 5.35 -16.20
N TYR A 307 9.45 6.52 -15.64
CA TYR A 307 8.49 7.46 -15.06
C TYR A 307 7.47 7.98 -16.10
N ASP A 308 7.94 8.46 -17.25
CA ASP A 308 7.05 8.97 -18.32
C ASP A 308 6.12 7.86 -18.85
N SER A 309 6.68 6.67 -19.09
CA SER A 309 5.90 5.52 -19.55
C SER A 309 4.88 5.04 -18.50
N PHE A 310 5.24 5.09 -17.22
CA PHE A 310 4.35 4.78 -16.10
C PHE A 310 3.19 5.77 -16.05
N LYS A 311 3.49 7.07 -16.09
CA LYS A 311 2.48 8.13 -16.06
C LYS A 311 1.50 8.02 -17.22
N SER A 312 2.00 7.78 -18.43
CA SER A 312 1.17 7.56 -19.63
C SER A 312 0.19 6.40 -19.46
N GLU A 313 0.64 5.29 -18.88
CA GLU A 313 -0.18 4.11 -18.70
C GLU A 313 -1.15 4.26 -17.50
N LEU A 314 -0.74 4.95 -16.44
CA LEU A 314 -1.61 5.32 -15.33
C LEU A 314 -2.80 6.17 -15.80
N VAL A 315 -2.56 7.16 -16.67
CA VAL A 315 -3.63 7.99 -17.25
C VAL A 315 -4.64 7.15 -18.03
N LYS A 316 -4.19 6.14 -18.79
CA LYS A 316 -5.11 5.24 -19.51
C LYS A 316 -5.97 4.44 -18.53
N GLN A 317 -5.40 3.93 -17.45
CA GLN A 317 -6.16 3.17 -16.44
C GLN A 317 -7.17 4.03 -15.69
N VAL A 318 -6.79 5.26 -15.30
CA VAL A 318 -7.72 6.20 -14.67
C VAL A 318 -8.87 6.51 -15.64
N ALA A 319 -8.58 6.77 -16.91
CA ALA A 319 -9.62 6.99 -17.92
C ALA A 319 -10.55 5.78 -18.12
N GLU A 320 -10.05 4.54 -18.00
CA GLU A 320 -10.89 3.34 -18.04
C GLU A 320 -11.79 3.21 -16.80
N LYS A 321 -11.27 3.53 -15.61
CA LYS A 321 -12.07 3.58 -14.37
C LYS A 321 -13.17 4.65 -14.46
N ASP A 322 -12.85 5.82 -15.03
CA ASP A 322 -13.83 6.88 -15.26
C ASP A 322 -14.91 6.46 -16.26
N ARG A 323 -14.54 5.76 -17.35
CA ARG A 323 -15.53 5.19 -18.28
C ARG A 323 -16.43 4.16 -17.62
N MET A 324 -15.91 3.36 -16.68
CA MET A 324 -16.72 2.40 -15.92
C MET A 324 -17.69 3.14 -14.99
N ARG A 325 -17.23 4.18 -14.28
CA ARG A 325 -18.08 5.05 -13.46
C ARG A 325 -19.20 5.69 -14.30
N LEU A 326 -18.85 6.28 -15.45
CA LEU A 326 -19.83 6.89 -16.37
C LEU A 326 -20.85 5.87 -16.89
N ARG A 327 -20.47 4.61 -17.12
CA ARG A 327 -21.42 3.55 -17.52
C ARG A 327 -22.42 3.24 -16.42
N ILE A 328 -21.98 3.17 -15.16
CA ILE A 328 -22.87 2.96 -14.00
C ILE A 328 -23.84 4.14 -13.87
N LEU A 329 -23.34 5.38 -13.99
CA LEU A 329 -24.16 6.58 -13.95
C LEU A 329 -25.15 6.65 -15.12
N LYS A 330 -24.74 6.27 -16.33
CA LYS A 330 -25.64 6.18 -17.48
C LYS A 330 -26.75 5.16 -17.26
N LYS A 331 -26.44 4.02 -16.61
CA LYS A 331 -27.45 3.03 -16.25
C LYS A 331 -28.42 3.59 -15.21
N ALA A 332 -27.92 4.26 -14.17
CA ALA A 332 -28.74 4.94 -13.18
C ALA A 332 -29.66 5.99 -13.84
N PHE A 333 -29.12 6.81 -14.73
CA PHE A 333 -29.86 7.80 -15.51
C PHE A 333 -30.99 7.16 -16.31
N SER A 334 -30.71 6.08 -17.05
CA SER A 334 -31.72 5.36 -17.84
C SER A 334 -32.81 4.69 -17.02
N LEU A 335 -32.57 4.41 -15.73
CA LEU A 335 -33.58 3.87 -14.82
C LEU A 335 -34.52 4.96 -14.30
N ILE A 336 -34.06 6.22 -14.28
CA ILE A 336 -34.86 7.36 -13.82
C ILE A 336 -35.64 7.98 -14.99
N ASP A 337 -35.06 7.97 -16.19
CA ASP A 337 -35.67 8.50 -17.41
C ASP A 337 -36.83 7.60 -17.90
N ASP A 338 -37.98 7.76 -17.25
CA ASP A 338 -39.23 7.05 -17.58
C ASP A 338 -39.69 7.29 -19.04
N SER A 339 -39.24 8.39 -19.67
CA SER A 339 -39.66 8.79 -21.02
C SER A 339 -38.66 8.38 -22.10
N ASN A 340 -37.44 7.98 -21.72
CA ASN A 340 -36.33 7.63 -22.61
C ASN A 340 -35.93 8.78 -23.57
N ASN A 341 -36.06 10.01 -23.06
CA ASN A 341 -35.83 11.26 -23.80
C ASN A 341 -34.37 11.71 -23.74
N GLY A 342 -33.55 11.09 -22.89
CA GLY A 342 -32.17 11.50 -22.64
C GLY A 342 -32.04 12.72 -21.72
N VAL A 343 -33.11 13.09 -21.02
CA VAL A 343 -33.19 14.28 -20.14
C VAL A 343 -34.01 13.98 -18.89
N LEU A 344 -33.60 14.53 -17.75
CA LEU A 344 -34.28 14.39 -16.46
C LEU A 344 -35.01 15.68 -16.07
N ASP A 345 -36.27 15.53 -15.66
CA ASP A 345 -37.08 16.64 -15.15
C ASP A 345 -36.76 16.93 -13.67
N LYS A 346 -37.02 18.17 -13.24
CA LYS A 346 -36.89 18.62 -11.83
C LYS A 346 -37.45 17.61 -10.83
N LYS A 347 -38.68 17.12 -11.06
CA LYS A 347 -39.36 16.17 -10.16
C LYS A 347 -38.64 14.83 -10.04
N GLN A 348 -38.06 14.35 -11.14
CA GLN A 348 -37.31 13.09 -11.15
C GLN A 348 -36.01 13.23 -10.36
N CYS A 349 -35.29 14.34 -10.58
CA CYS A 349 -34.09 14.66 -9.81
C CYS A 349 -34.41 14.83 -8.32
N THR A 350 -35.42 15.61 -7.93
CA THR A 350 -35.76 15.79 -6.49
C THR A 350 -36.03 14.44 -5.79
N ARG A 351 -36.71 13.50 -6.45
CA ARG A 351 -36.92 12.14 -5.90
C ARG A 351 -35.62 11.35 -5.79
N LEU A 352 -34.72 11.47 -6.76
CA LEU A 352 -33.39 10.85 -6.67
C LEU A 352 -32.62 11.39 -5.47
N PHE A 353 -32.60 12.70 -5.26
CA PHE A 353 -31.93 13.33 -4.11
C PHE A 353 -32.54 12.89 -2.78
N GLU A 354 -33.86 12.79 -2.70
CA GLU A 354 -34.56 12.31 -1.49
C GLU A 354 -34.17 10.86 -1.16
N GLU A 355 -34.04 10.00 -2.17
CA GLU A 355 -33.58 8.62 -1.98
C GLU A 355 -32.07 8.51 -1.74
N LEU A 356 -31.25 9.38 -2.34
CA LEU A 356 -29.81 9.44 -2.12
C LEU A 356 -29.48 9.92 -0.70
N ASN A 357 -30.38 10.70 -0.09
CA ASN A 357 -30.27 11.13 1.30
C ASN A 357 -30.36 9.96 2.30
N ASN A 358 -30.81 8.77 1.88
CA ASN A 358 -30.76 7.57 2.72
C ASN A 358 -29.36 6.95 2.78
N TYR A 359 -28.42 7.40 1.94
CA TYR A 359 -27.05 6.88 1.85
C TYR A 359 -25.98 7.94 2.17
N ARG A 360 -26.27 9.21 1.86
CA ARG A 360 -25.39 10.36 2.09
C ARG A 360 -26.13 11.44 2.87
N THR A 361 -25.45 12.20 3.72
CA THR A 361 -26.08 13.32 4.43
C THR A 361 -26.24 14.50 3.50
N LEU A 362 -27.30 14.48 2.70
CA LEU A 362 -27.68 15.59 1.85
C LEU A 362 -28.50 16.58 2.71
N PRO A 363 -28.24 17.89 2.60
CA PRO A 363 -29.10 18.86 3.24
C PRO A 363 -30.55 18.68 2.74
N LYS A 364 -31.53 18.87 3.61
CA LYS A 364 -32.93 18.97 3.17
C LYS A 364 -33.13 20.33 2.51
N ILE A 365 -32.95 20.37 1.19
CA ILE A 365 -33.07 21.59 0.39
C ILE A 365 -34.55 21.93 0.21
N SER A 366 -34.93 23.20 0.39
CA SER A 366 -36.28 23.68 0.10
C SER A 366 -36.59 23.58 -1.41
N GLY A 367 -37.85 23.46 -1.81
CA GLY A 367 -38.23 23.27 -3.22
C GLY A 367 -37.81 24.42 -4.15
N ASP A 368 -37.65 25.62 -3.59
CA ASP A 368 -37.28 26.86 -4.30
C ASP A 368 -35.74 26.99 -4.40
N ASP A 369 -35.02 26.58 -3.37
CA ASP A 369 -33.55 26.53 -3.39
C ASP A 369 -33.05 25.45 -4.35
N PHE A 370 -33.77 24.32 -4.43
CA PHE A 370 -33.49 23.26 -5.40
C PHE A 370 -33.67 23.77 -6.84
N GLU A 371 -34.59 24.69 -7.08
CA GLU A 371 -34.78 25.31 -8.40
C GLU A 371 -33.56 26.13 -8.80
N SER A 372 -33.04 26.93 -7.87
CA SER A 372 -31.85 27.76 -8.12
C SER A 372 -30.62 26.91 -8.43
N ILE A 373 -30.46 25.78 -7.74
CA ILE A 373 -29.39 24.81 -8.01
C ILE A 373 -29.57 24.18 -9.39
N PHE A 374 -30.80 23.77 -9.69
CA PHE A 374 -31.13 23.13 -10.96
C PHE A 374 -30.89 24.07 -12.15
N THR A 375 -31.24 25.35 -12.02
CA THR A 375 -31.05 26.37 -13.07
C THR A 375 -29.58 26.70 -13.33
N GLU A 376 -28.72 26.64 -12.31
CA GLU A 376 -27.28 26.90 -12.50
C GLU A 376 -26.51 25.65 -12.98
N LEU A 377 -27.06 24.45 -12.76
CA LEU A 377 -26.52 23.20 -13.30
C LEU A 377 -26.92 22.94 -14.76
N ASP A 378 -28.09 23.44 -15.15
CA ASP A 378 -28.59 23.40 -16.52
C ASP A 378 -27.81 24.41 -17.38
N ASP A 379 -26.70 23.94 -17.94
CA ASP A 379 -25.86 24.74 -18.84
C ASP A 379 -26.63 25.06 -20.15
N THR A 380 -27.66 24.28 -20.49
CA THR A 380 -28.49 24.43 -21.69
C THR A 380 -29.66 25.41 -21.56
N GLY A 381 -30.10 25.73 -20.34
CA GLY A 381 -31.24 26.59 -20.04
C GLY A 381 -32.60 26.01 -20.45
N ASP A 382 -32.73 24.68 -20.56
CA ASP A 382 -33.96 23.99 -20.98
C ASP A 382 -34.82 23.47 -19.79
N PHE A 383 -34.42 23.80 -18.56
CA PHE A 383 -34.96 23.31 -17.29
C PHE A 383 -34.98 21.78 -17.19
N LYS A 384 -34.04 21.10 -17.85
CA LYS A 384 -33.80 19.67 -17.74
C LYS A 384 -32.32 19.40 -17.55
N ILE A 385 -31.99 18.21 -17.04
CA ILE A 385 -30.60 17.78 -16.84
C ILE A 385 -30.27 16.68 -17.84
N ASN A 386 -29.25 16.93 -18.67
CA ASN A 386 -28.70 15.93 -19.58
C ASN A 386 -27.71 14.98 -18.86
N LEU A 387 -27.20 13.96 -19.55
CA LEU A 387 -26.31 12.97 -18.95
C LEU A 387 -24.97 13.55 -18.47
N GLU A 388 -24.44 14.58 -19.14
CA GLU A 388 -23.16 15.21 -18.79
C GLU A 388 -23.31 16.08 -17.54
N GLU A 389 -24.35 16.90 -17.50
CA GLU A 389 -24.73 17.70 -16.32
C GLU A 389 -25.07 16.80 -15.12
N PHE A 390 -25.73 15.67 -15.36
CA PHE A 390 -26.00 14.68 -14.32
C PHE A 390 -24.71 14.08 -13.74
N ASN A 391 -23.70 13.82 -14.58
CA ASN A 391 -22.41 13.35 -14.10
C ASN A 391 -21.71 14.39 -13.23
N ASP A 392 -21.69 15.65 -13.66
CA ASP A 392 -21.08 16.75 -12.91
C ASP A 392 -21.77 16.97 -11.56
N LEU A 393 -23.10 16.83 -11.53
CA LEU A 393 -23.89 16.83 -10.29
C LEU A 393 -23.44 15.74 -9.32
N CYS A 394 -23.28 14.51 -9.82
CA CYS A 394 -22.87 13.37 -9.00
C CYS A 394 -21.44 13.56 -8.45
N ILE A 395 -20.50 14.10 -9.25
CA ILE A 395 -19.14 14.45 -8.80
C ILE A 395 -19.22 15.47 -7.66
N ALA A 396 -19.99 16.53 -7.85
CA ALA A 396 -20.11 17.60 -6.87
C ALA A 396 -20.67 17.10 -5.53
N ILE A 397 -21.67 16.22 -5.60
CA ILE A 397 -22.24 15.53 -4.43
C ILE A 397 -21.20 14.62 -3.77
N GLY A 398 -20.43 13.90 -4.60
CA GLY A 398 -19.37 13.00 -4.20
C GLY A 398 -18.30 13.67 -3.34
N LEU A 399 -17.85 14.85 -3.79
CA LEU A 399 -16.75 15.60 -3.19
C LEU A 399 -17.14 16.36 -1.92
N ARG A 400 -18.33 16.97 -1.89
CA ARG A 400 -18.69 17.91 -0.81
C ARG A 400 -19.60 17.31 0.27
N PHE A 401 -20.39 16.28 -0.04
CA PHE A 401 -21.28 15.68 0.95
C PHE A 401 -20.69 14.40 1.53
N GLN A 402 -20.50 14.41 2.85
CA GLN A 402 -20.03 13.25 3.59
C GLN A 402 -21.09 12.14 3.58
N LYS A 403 -20.63 10.89 3.65
CA LYS A 403 -21.55 9.76 3.89
C LYS A 403 -22.09 9.87 5.30
N GLU A 404 -23.34 9.43 5.49
CA GLU A 404 -23.93 9.40 6.81
C GLU A 404 -23.14 8.51 7.76
N GLU A 405 -22.97 8.97 9.00
CA GLU A 405 -22.32 8.19 10.05
C GLU A 405 -23.12 6.90 10.26
N SER A 406 -22.43 5.77 10.20
CA SER A 406 -23.05 4.48 10.49
C SER A 406 -23.60 4.49 11.92
N LEU A 407 -24.87 4.08 12.08
CA LEU A 407 -25.46 3.89 13.41
C LEU A 407 -24.59 2.91 14.24
N PRO A 408 -24.16 3.28 15.45
CA PRO A 408 -23.35 2.42 16.32
C PRO A 408 -24.09 1.13 16.69
N ILE A 409 -23.35 0.02 16.78
CA ILE A 409 -23.91 -1.32 17.10
C ILE A 409 -24.71 -1.29 18.42
N PHE A 410 -24.30 -0.44 19.37
CA PHE A 410 -24.93 -0.28 20.68
C PHE A 410 -26.30 0.41 20.65
N GLU A 411 -26.71 0.96 19.51
CA GLU A 411 -28.06 1.51 19.31
C GLU A 411 -29.15 0.42 19.30
N TYR A 412 -28.77 -0.84 19.09
CA TYR A 412 -29.65 -2.01 19.32
C TYR A 412 -30.03 -2.18 20.81
N CYS A 413 -29.33 -1.52 21.75
CA CYS A 413 -29.64 -1.48 23.18
C CYS A 413 -29.99 -0.04 23.63
N PRO A 414 -31.14 0.51 23.22
CA PRO A 414 -31.45 1.94 23.36
C PRO A 414 -31.49 2.44 24.80
N ASN A 415 -31.92 1.59 25.76
CA ASN A 415 -32.04 1.96 27.17
C ASN A 415 -30.68 2.28 27.83
N PHE A 416 -29.60 1.64 27.38
CA PHE A 416 -28.26 1.89 27.91
C PHE A 416 -27.57 3.02 27.14
N TYR A 417 -27.73 3.04 25.82
CA TYR A 417 -27.07 3.96 24.92
C TYR A 417 -27.56 5.41 25.05
N HIS A 418 -28.88 5.61 25.25
CA HIS A 418 -29.51 6.93 25.49
C HIS A 418 -29.56 7.32 26.97
N SER A 419 -28.82 6.62 27.84
CA SER A 419 -28.71 7.06 29.23
C SER A 419 -27.94 8.39 29.31
N PRO A 420 -28.28 9.29 30.25
CA PRO A 420 -27.60 10.59 30.38
C PRO A 420 -26.12 10.44 30.76
N ALA A 421 -25.73 9.29 31.34
CA ALA A 421 -24.34 8.96 31.62
C ALA A 421 -23.56 8.62 30.33
N SER A 422 -24.17 7.85 29.43
CA SER A 422 -23.60 7.50 28.12
C SER A 422 -23.43 8.73 27.23
N GLU A 423 -24.42 9.63 27.21
CA GLU A 423 -24.33 10.88 26.44
C GLU A 423 -23.19 11.78 26.92
N ARG A 424 -23.07 12.00 28.24
CA ARG A 424 -21.94 12.75 28.81
C ARG A 424 -20.58 12.13 28.50
N LEU A 425 -20.49 10.80 28.54
CA LEU A 425 -19.25 10.09 28.19
C LEU A 425 -18.89 10.29 26.71
N ARG A 426 -19.88 10.22 25.82
CA ARG A 426 -19.71 10.45 24.39
C ARG A 426 -19.25 11.87 24.09
N ASP A 427 -19.87 12.85 24.73
CA ASP A 427 -19.50 14.26 24.59
C ASP A 427 -18.09 14.52 25.14
N PHE A 428 -17.70 13.87 26.24
CA PHE A 428 -16.35 13.97 26.79
C PHE A 428 -15.29 13.38 25.83
N VAL A 429 -15.51 12.18 25.32
CA VAL A 429 -14.56 11.52 24.39
C VAL A 429 -14.45 12.27 23.07
N ARG A 430 -15.52 12.93 22.61
CA ARG A 430 -15.53 13.80 21.42
C ARG A 430 -14.88 15.17 21.69
N GLY A 431 -14.66 15.54 22.95
CA GLY A 431 -14.07 16.81 23.34
C GLY A 431 -12.55 16.83 23.17
N ALA A 432 -12.01 17.99 22.82
CA ALA A 432 -10.55 18.20 22.70
C ALA A 432 -9.79 17.92 24.00
N THR A 433 -10.44 18.04 25.16
CA THR A 433 -9.84 17.71 26.46
C THR A 433 -9.41 16.24 26.56
N PHE A 434 -10.20 15.32 26.00
CA PHE A 434 -9.85 13.91 25.96
C PHE A 434 -8.59 13.68 25.10
N GLU A 435 -8.51 14.33 23.94
CA GLU A 435 -7.34 14.25 23.05
C GLU A 435 -6.07 14.74 23.74
N TYR A 436 -6.09 15.91 24.40
CA TYR A 436 -4.95 16.41 25.17
C TYR A 436 -4.53 15.45 26.30
N ILE A 437 -5.48 14.79 26.96
CA ILE A 437 -5.18 13.78 27.99
C ILE A 437 -4.44 12.59 27.37
N ILE A 438 -4.89 12.09 26.21
CA ILE A 438 -4.23 10.97 25.53
C ILE A 438 -2.81 11.35 25.07
N VAL A 439 -2.61 12.56 24.54
CA VAL A 439 -1.28 13.07 24.17
C VAL A 439 -0.36 13.15 25.38
N PHE A 440 -0.88 13.64 26.51
CA PHE A 440 -0.11 13.69 27.75
C PHE A 440 0.30 12.29 28.24
N ILE A 441 -0.64 11.33 28.22
CA ILE A 441 -0.36 9.92 28.55
C ILE A 441 0.72 9.34 27.62
N LEU A 442 0.65 9.63 26.32
CA LEU A 442 1.64 9.20 25.34
C LEU A 442 3.04 9.77 25.64
N LEU A 443 3.13 11.05 26.01
CA LEU A 443 4.41 11.69 26.34
C LEU A 443 5.03 11.09 27.60
N VAL A 444 4.23 10.82 28.64
CA VAL A 444 4.72 10.14 29.85
C VAL A 444 5.13 8.70 29.53
N ASN A 445 4.37 8.01 28.68
CA ASN A 445 4.70 6.66 28.25
C ASN A 445 6.04 6.62 27.50
N LEU A 446 6.32 7.57 26.60
CA LEU A 446 7.62 7.69 25.93
C LEU A 446 8.78 7.76 26.93
N VAL A 447 8.66 8.61 27.96
CA VAL A 447 9.70 8.73 29.00
C VAL A 447 9.86 7.42 29.77
N ALA A 448 8.75 6.74 30.10
CA ALA A 448 8.79 5.44 30.76
C ALA A 448 9.53 4.39 29.92
N VAL A 449 9.27 4.31 28.60
CA VAL A 449 9.94 3.38 27.68
C VAL A 449 11.44 3.68 27.56
N ILE A 450 11.83 4.96 27.46
CA ILE A 450 13.26 5.31 27.42
C ILE A 450 13.96 4.89 28.71
N ILE A 451 13.34 5.09 29.87
CA ILE A 451 13.91 4.68 31.16
C ILE A 451 13.96 3.15 31.27
N GLU A 452 12.91 2.44 30.87
CA GLU A 452 12.88 0.97 30.89
C GLU A 452 13.99 0.38 30.02
N THR A 453 14.08 0.82 28.77
CA THR A 453 15.07 0.33 27.80
C THR A 453 16.51 0.63 28.23
N THR A 454 16.77 1.82 28.78
CA THR A 454 18.11 2.15 29.30
C THR A 454 18.48 1.32 30.53
N LEU A 455 17.52 1.00 31.40
CA LEU A 455 17.73 0.12 32.56
C LEU A 455 17.89 -1.35 32.17
N ASP A 456 17.20 -1.82 31.12
CA ASP A 456 17.39 -3.15 30.52
C ASP A 456 18.81 -3.30 29.97
N ILE A 457 19.29 -2.32 29.19
CA ILE A 457 20.66 -2.30 28.66
C ILE A 457 21.69 -2.31 29.80
N GLN A 458 21.40 -1.63 30.91
CA GLN A 458 22.27 -1.59 32.10
C GLN A 458 22.11 -2.80 33.03
N ASN A 459 21.24 -3.78 32.70
CA ASN A 459 20.92 -4.96 33.52
C ASN A 459 20.57 -4.61 34.99
N ASN A 460 19.84 -3.51 35.20
CA ASN A 460 19.47 -3.04 36.52
C ASN A 460 18.10 -3.59 36.94
N SER A 461 17.96 -4.06 38.19
CA SER A 461 16.71 -4.62 38.72
C SER A 461 15.52 -3.64 38.73
N GLY A 462 15.79 -2.34 38.59
CA GLY A 462 14.77 -1.29 38.43
C GLY A 462 13.88 -1.46 37.21
N GLN A 463 14.31 -2.23 36.20
CA GLN A 463 13.52 -2.56 35.01
C GLN A 463 12.15 -3.17 35.35
N THR A 464 12.10 -4.09 36.32
CA THR A 464 10.86 -4.81 36.69
C THR A 464 9.74 -3.88 37.19
N PHE A 465 10.09 -2.73 37.76
CA PHE A 465 9.13 -1.71 38.17
C PHE A 465 8.56 -0.97 36.95
N TRP A 466 9.43 -0.52 36.05
CA TRP A 466 9.01 0.20 34.83
C TRP A 466 8.20 -0.68 33.89
N GLN A 467 8.52 -1.97 33.78
CA GLN A 467 7.71 -2.93 33.04
C GLN A 467 6.27 -3.06 33.57
N LYS A 468 6.06 -3.01 34.90
CA LYS A 468 4.71 -2.98 35.48
C LYS A 468 3.96 -1.68 35.16
N VAL A 469 4.68 -0.56 35.17
CA VAL A 469 4.12 0.75 34.79
C VAL A 469 3.71 0.75 33.31
N GLU A 470 4.51 0.16 32.44
CA GLU A 470 4.18 0.00 31.02
C GLU A 470 2.95 -0.87 30.78
N PHE A 471 2.79 -1.95 31.56
CA PHE A 471 1.58 -2.78 31.50
C PHE A 471 0.33 -1.96 31.84
N ILE A 472 0.41 -1.05 32.83
CA ILE A 472 -0.69 -0.13 33.16
C ILE A 472 -1.00 0.81 31.99
N PHE A 473 0.03 1.35 31.33
CA PHE A 473 -0.16 2.14 30.11
C PHE A 473 -0.82 1.33 29.00
N GLY A 474 -0.44 0.06 28.80
CA GLY A 474 -1.10 -0.87 27.89
C GLY A 474 -2.61 -0.90 28.07
N TRP A 475 -3.08 -1.08 29.31
CA TRP A 475 -4.50 -1.07 29.65
C TRP A 475 -5.18 0.29 29.42
N LEU A 476 -4.49 1.41 29.67
CA LEU A 476 -5.04 2.73 29.36
C LEU A 476 -5.37 2.89 27.87
N TYR A 477 -4.54 2.35 26.97
CA TYR A 477 -4.81 2.38 25.53
C TYR A 477 -5.94 1.43 25.11
N VAL A 478 -6.09 0.29 25.78
CA VAL A 478 -7.25 -0.60 25.55
C VAL A 478 -8.54 0.12 25.95
N VAL A 479 -8.53 0.83 27.08
CA VAL A 479 -9.67 1.63 27.53
C VAL A 479 -9.94 2.79 26.56
N GLU A 480 -8.91 3.50 26.11
CA GLU A 480 -9.03 4.54 25.07
C GLU A 480 -9.72 3.98 23.81
N MET A 481 -9.23 2.85 23.28
CA MET A 481 -9.78 2.19 22.11
C MET A 481 -11.24 1.80 22.33
N ALA A 482 -11.55 1.14 23.46
CA ALA A 482 -12.90 0.71 23.78
C ALA A 482 -13.87 1.90 23.89
N LEU A 483 -13.43 3.01 24.49
CA LEU A 483 -14.20 4.25 24.56
C LEU A 483 -14.45 4.81 23.16
N LYS A 484 -13.43 4.97 22.32
CA LYS A 484 -13.60 5.47 20.94
C LYS A 484 -14.53 4.59 20.10
N VAL A 485 -14.38 3.27 20.17
CA VAL A 485 -15.26 2.32 19.44
C VAL A 485 -16.69 2.42 19.95
N TYR A 486 -16.89 2.60 21.26
CA TYR A 486 -18.22 2.80 21.86
C TYR A 486 -18.87 4.12 21.43
N THR A 487 -18.10 5.21 21.35
CA THR A 487 -18.65 6.56 21.09
C THR A 487 -18.90 6.86 19.61
N TYR A 488 -18.02 6.41 18.72
CA TYR A 488 -18.13 6.62 17.28
C TYR A 488 -18.83 5.46 16.56
N GLY A 489 -18.81 4.25 17.13
CA GLY A 489 -19.22 3.03 16.44
C GLY A 489 -18.07 2.44 15.60
N PHE A 490 -18.06 1.11 15.46
CA PHE A 490 -16.95 0.39 14.83
C PHE A 490 -16.66 0.84 13.39
N GLU A 491 -17.70 1.02 12.57
CA GLU A 491 -17.55 1.44 11.17
C GLU A 491 -16.97 2.87 11.07
N ASN A 492 -17.46 3.84 11.85
CA ASN A 492 -16.94 5.20 11.81
C ASN A 492 -15.52 5.29 12.38
N TYR A 493 -15.23 4.52 13.43
CA TYR A 493 -13.89 4.38 13.98
C TYR A 493 -12.90 3.80 12.96
N TRP A 494 -13.31 2.78 12.19
CA TRP A 494 -12.47 2.17 11.14
C TRP A 494 -12.32 3.03 9.88
N ARG A 495 -13.15 4.06 9.68
CA ARG A 495 -12.99 4.97 8.52
C ARG A 495 -11.78 5.87 8.66
N ASP A 496 -11.41 6.24 9.88
CA ASP A 496 -10.24 7.05 10.13
C ASP A 496 -8.95 6.21 10.10
N GLY A 497 -7.94 6.67 9.36
CA GLY A 497 -6.65 6.01 9.21
C GLY A 497 -5.87 5.92 10.52
N GLN A 498 -5.94 6.97 11.34
CA GLN A 498 -5.24 7.03 12.63
C GLN A 498 -5.81 5.99 13.60
N ASN A 499 -7.15 5.97 13.72
CA ASN A 499 -7.86 5.00 14.54
C ASN A 499 -7.65 3.54 14.08
N ARG A 500 -7.57 3.27 12.76
CA ARG A 500 -7.22 1.93 12.25
C ARG A 500 -5.84 1.47 12.70
N PHE A 501 -4.83 2.32 12.54
CA PHE A 501 -3.47 2.03 13.00
C PHE A 501 -3.46 1.73 14.51
N ASP A 502 -4.17 2.56 15.27
CA ASP A 502 -4.26 2.45 16.73
C ASP A 502 -4.92 1.16 17.20
N PHE A 503 -5.98 0.75 16.52
CA PHE A 503 -6.65 -0.52 16.77
C PHE A 503 -5.69 -1.69 16.57
N VAL A 504 -5.02 -1.74 15.42
CA VAL A 504 -4.10 -2.84 15.08
C VAL A 504 -2.97 -2.93 16.10
N ILE A 505 -2.31 -1.81 16.41
CA ILE A 505 -1.22 -1.79 17.40
C ILE A 505 -1.71 -2.19 18.80
N THR A 506 -2.88 -1.70 19.22
CA THR A 506 -3.44 -2.05 20.53
C THR A 506 -3.76 -3.54 20.62
N TRP A 507 -4.35 -4.13 19.58
CA TRP A 507 -4.62 -5.57 19.54
C TRP A 507 -3.35 -6.43 19.51
N VAL A 508 -2.33 -6.05 18.74
CA VAL A 508 -1.03 -6.75 18.74
C VAL A 508 -0.44 -6.78 20.15
N ILE A 509 -0.50 -5.66 20.87
CA ILE A 509 0.01 -5.56 22.24
C ILE A 509 -0.83 -6.41 23.21
N VAL A 510 -2.16 -6.35 23.13
CA VAL A 510 -3.05 -7.15 23.99
C VAL A 510 -2.85 -8.65 23.77
N ILE A 511 -2.73 -9.09 22.51
CA ILE A 511 -2.45 -10.49 22.17
C ILE A 511 -1.09 -10.90 22.72
N GLY A 512 -0.07 -10.06 22.52
CA GLY A 512 1.27 -10.29 23.07
C GLY A 512 1.28 -10.42 24.59
N GLU A 513 0.64 -9.51 25.30
CA GLU A 513 0.56 -9.51 26.77
C GLU A 513 -0.29 -10.67 27.31
N THR A 514 -1.36 -11.05 26.61
CA THR A 514 -2.15 -12.22 26.99
C THR A 514 -1.35 -13.50 26.78
N ALA A 515 -0.58 -13.59 25.69
CA ALA A 515 0.26 -14.74 25.42
C ALA A 515 1.35 -14.92 26.48
N THR A 516 2.00 -13.84 26.94
CA THR A 516 3.00 -13.91 28.01
C THR A 516 2.40 -14.30 29.36
N PHE A 517 1.15 -13.92 29.64
CA PHE A 517 0.47 -14.29 30.89
C PHE A 517 -0.02 -15.74 30.92
N VAL A 518 -0.52 -16.25 29.78
CA VAL A 518 -1.15 -17.58 29.69
C VAL A 518 -0.12 -18.70 29.54
N ALA A 519 1.02 -18.44 28.91
CA ALA A 519 2.05 -19.46 28.65
C ALA A 519 3.45 -19.03 29.16
N PRO A 520 3.66 -18.93 30.49
CA PRO A 520 4.97 -18.56 31.05
C PRO A 520 6.10 -19.56 30.74
N ASP A 521 5.79 -20.86 30.56
CA ASP A 521 6.81 -21.92 30.35
C ASP A 521 6.55 -22.86 29.14
N GLY A 522 5.48 -22.63 28.34
CA GLY A 522 4.89 -23.69 27.51
C GLY A 522 5.15 -23.66 26.00
N LEU A 523 5.55 -22.53 25.43
CA LEU A 523 5.77 -22.38 23.99
C LEU A 523 7.21 -21.94 23.75
N THR A 524 8.11 -22.87 23.46
CA THR A 524 9.53 -22.59 23.17
C THR A 524 9.73 -21.53 22.09
N PHE A 525 8.78 -21.39 21.16
CA PHE A 525 8.76 -20.31 20.17
C PHE A 525 8.41 -18.93 20.75
N LEU A 526 7.56 -18.83 21.78
CA LEU A 526 7.10 -17.58 22.42
C LEU A 526 7.80 -17.26 23.75
N SER A 527 8.49 -18.24 24.34
CA SER A 527 9.13 -18.19 25.66
C SER A 527 10.55 -17.62 25.64
N ASN A 528 11.14 -17.42 24.47
CA ASN A 528 12.40 -16.69 24.35
C ASN A 528 12.12 -15.21 24.63
N GLY A 529 12.88 -14.59 25.54
CA GLY A 529 12.75 -13.17 25.93
C GLY A 529 12.81 -12.15 24.78
N GLU A 530 13.03 -12.61 23.56
CA GLU A 530 12.98 -11.84 22.31
C GLU A 530 11.55 -11.36 21.96
N TRP A 531 10.48 -12.10 22.28
CA TRP A 531 9.11 -11.63 22.02
C TRP A 531 8.73 -10.41 22.86
N ILE A 532 9.21 -10.36 24.10
CA ILE A 532 9.08 -9.17 24.95
C ILE A 532 9.75 -7.98 24.26
N ARG A 533 10.93 -8.16 23.65
CA ARG A 533 11.62 -7.11 22.88
C ARG A 533 10.84 -6.69 21.62
N TYR A 534 10.19 -7.61 20.91
CA TYR A 534 9.33 -7.24 19.78
C TYR A 534 8.07 -6.45 20.21
N LEU A 535 7.50 -6.76 21.38
CA LEU A 535 6.42 -5.96 21.97
C LEU A 535 6.90 -4.56 22.38
N LEU A 536 8.15 -4.40 22.82
CA LEU A 536 8.76 -3.07 23.05
C LEU A 536 8.82 -2.26 21.75
N ILE A 537 9.18 -2.87 20.61
CA ILE A 537 9.18 -2.18 19.30
C ILE A 537 7.76 -1.77 18.89
N ALA A 538 6.77 -2.64 19.07
CA ALA A 538 5.37 -2.31 18.79
C ALA A 538 4.84 -1.17 19.69
N ARG A 539 5.34 -1.06 20.93
CA ARG A 539 5.04 0.08 21.82
C ARG A 539 5.65 1.38 21.30
N MET A 540 6.88 1.35 20.77
CA MET A 540 7.52 2.51 20.14
C MET A 540 6.77 3.01 18.90
N LEU A 541 6.08 2.14 18.16
CA LEU A 541 5.24 2.56 17.02
C LEU A 541 4.13 3.54 17.42
N ARG A 542 3.70 3.56 18.69
CA ARG A 542 2.74 4.57 19.20
C ARG A 542 3.29 5.99 19.14
N LEU A 543 4.62 6.17 19.10
CA LEU A 543 5.27 7.47 18.97
C LEU A 543 4.97 8.15 17.63
N ILE A 544 4.59 7.37 16.60
CA ILE A 544 4.13 7.93 15.33
C ILE A 544 2.91 8.83 15.53
N ARG A 545 2.05 8.56 16.54
CA ARG A 545 0.93 9.44 16.90
C ARG A 545 1.37 10.83 17.35
N LEU A 546 2.53 10.94 18.01
CA LEU A 546 3.06 12.22 18.46
C LEU A 546 3.42 13.11 17.26
N LEU A 547 3.96 12.51 16.20
CA LEU A 547 4.28 13.22 14.96
C LEU A 547 3.04 13.78 14.27
N LEU A 548 1.90 13.08 14.35
CA LEU A 548 0.63 13.52 13.78
C LEU A 548 0.01 14.74 14.47
N HIS A 549 0.40 15.03 15.72
CA HIS A 549 -0.08 16.20 16.46
C HIS A 549 0.71 17.48 16.16
N VAL A 550 1.87 17.37 15.51
CA VAL A 550 2.68 18.53 15.12
C VAL A 550 2.25 18.97 13.73
N ASP A 551 1.70 20.18 13.60
CA ASP A 551 1.13 20.69 12.33
C ASP A 551 2.12 20.59 11.14
N GLN A 552 3.41 20.80 11.38
CA GLN A 552 4.46 20.70 10.34
C GLN A 552 4.69 19.27 9.82
N TYR A 553 4.55 18.26 10.69
CA TYR A 553 4.75 16.85 10.31
C TYR A 553 3.43 16.17 9.96
N ARG A 554 2.29 16.75 10.37
CA ARG A 554 0.96 16.20 10.12
C ARG A 554 0.73 15.98 8.63
N GLY A 555 1.04 16.96 7.78
CA GLY A 555 0.95 16.84 6.32
C GLY A 555 1.76 15.65 5.83
N PHE A 556 3.07 15.67 6.03
CA PHE A 556 3.98 14.59 5.62
C PHE A 556 3.59 13.19 6.10
N VAL A 557 3.26 13.02 7.38
CA VAL A 557 2.89 11.71 7.93
C VAL A 557 1.51 11.26 7.43
N ALA A 558 0.55 12.19 7.29
CA ALA A 558 -0.73 11.88 6.67
C ALA A 558 -0.54 11.42 5.23
N THR A 559 0.22 12.17 4.42
CA THR A 559 0.61 11.78 3.05
C THR A 559 1.25 10.40 3.06
N PHE A 560 2.25 10.15 3.90
CA PHE A 560 2.91 8.86 3.94
C PHE A 560 1.94 7.71 4.26
N LEU A 561 1.05 7.88 5.23
CA LEU A 561 0.04 6.89 5.60
C LEU A 561 -1.04 6.71 4.51
N THR A 562 -1.40 7.75 3.75
CA THR A 562 -2.31 7.63 2.59
C THR A 562 -1.63 7.00 1.38
N LEU A 563 -0.31 7.15 1.24
CA LEU A 563 0.50 6.52 0.20
C LEU A 563 0.70 5.02 0.42
N ILE A 564 0.78 4.54 1.67
CA ILE A 564 0.99 3.11 1.97
C ILE A 564 -0.02 2.21 1.23
N PRO A 565 -1.35 2.39 1.38
CA PRO A 565 -2.33 1.56 0.66
C PRO A 565 -2.18 1.65 -0.86
N SER A 566 -1.88 2.84 -1.39
CA SER A 566 -1.72 3.07 -2.81
C SER A 566 -0.45 2.43 -3.38
N LEU A 567 0.58 2.24 -2.53
CA LEU A 567 1.83 1.56 -2.86
C LEU A 567 1.73 0.02 -2.75
N MET A 568 0.82 -0.50 -1.93
CA MET A 568 0.65 -1.95 -1.69
C MET A 568 0.51 -2.80 -2.95
N PRO A 569 -0.24 -2.39 -4.00
CA PRO A 569 -0.33 -3.16 -5.23
C PRO A 569 1.03 -3.32 -5.93
N TYR A 570 1.86 -2.28 -5.95
CA TYR A 570 3.17 -2.32 -6.58
C TYR A 570 4.17 -3.15 -5.77
N LEU A 571 4.17 -2.99 -4.44
CA LEU A 571 4.94 -3.84 -3.54
C LEU A 571 4.52 -5.31 -3.63
N GLY A 572 3.21 -5.57 -3.73
CA GLY A 572 2.67 -6.90 -3.94
C GLY A 572 3.09 -7.51 -5.28
N THR A 573 3.17 -6.71 -6.35
CA THR A 573 3.71 -7.15 -7.65
C THR A 573 5.19 -7.54 -7.55
N ILE A 574 6.01 -6.74 -6.85
CA ILE A 574 7.41 -7.11 -6.57
C ILE A 574 7.47 -8.42 -5.78
N PHE A 575 6.71 -8.52 -4.69
CA PHE A 575 6.66 -9.71 -3.86
C PHE A 575 6.28 -10.97 -4.65
N CYS A 576 5.34 -10.87 -5.59
CA CYS A 576 4.98 -11.98 -6.47
C CYS A 576 6.14 -12.38 -7.40
N ILE A 577 6.88 -11.41 -7.94
CA ILE A 577 8.06 -11.68 -8.77
C ILE A 577 9.18 -12.29 -7.94
N LEU A 578 9.38 -11.84 -6.69
CA LEU A 578 10.29 -12.50 -5.74
C LEU A 578 9.87 -13.95 -5.47
N CYS A 579 8.57 -14.22 -5.27
CA CYS A 579 8.06 -15.58 -5.08
C CYS A 579 8.33 -16.48 -6.31
N PHE A 580 8.17 -15.93 -7.51
CA PHE A 580 8.45 -16.64 -8.76
C PHE A 580 9.95 -16.97 -8.89
N TYR A 581 10.82 -15.99 -8.67
CA TYR A 581 12.27 -16.19 -8.67
C TYR A 581 12.73 -17.10 -7.54
N CYS A 582 12.13 -17.03 -6.36
CA CYS A 582 12.44 -17.90 -5.23
C CYS A 582 12.14 -19.37 -5.57
N SER A 583 10.97 -19.63 -6.14
CA SER A 583 10.60 -20.96 -6.62
C SER A 583 11.57 -21.47 -7.68
N LEU A 584 12.01 -20.60 -8.60
CA LEU A 584 13.01 -20.92 -9.62
C LEU A 584 14.40 -21.20 -9.03
N GLY A 585 14.88 -20.33 -8.13
CA GLY A 585 16.17 -20.47 -7.46
C GLY A 585 16.24 -21.74 -6.61
N LEU A 586 15.17 -22.07 -5.88
CA LEU A 586 15.07 -23.28 -5.08
C LEU A 586 15.15 -24.56 -5.94
N GLN A 587 14.56 -24.54 -7.13
CA GLN A 587 14.58 -25.70 -8.04
C GLN A 587 15.90 -25.85 -8.80
N ILE A 588 16.60 -24.74 -9.09
CA ILE A 588 17.89 -24.78 -9.80
C ILE A 588 19.06 -24.99 -8.83
N PHE A 589 19.06 -24.30 -7.70
CA PHE A 589 20.21 -24.19 -6.79
C PHE A 589 20.02 -24.92 -5.44
N GLY A 590 18.88 -25.56 -5.23
CA GLY A 590 18.54 -26.19 -3.96
C GLY A 590 19.52 -27.31 -3.55
N GLY A 591 19.99 -27.26 -2.31
CA GLY A 591 20.84 -28.27 -1.68
C GLY A 591 22.34 -28.19 -2.05
N ILE A 592 22.73 -27.24 -2.91
CA ILE A 592 24.13 -27.08 -3.36
C ILE A 592 25.01 -26.44 -2.28
N VAL A 593 24.44 -25.53 -1.50
CA VAL A 593 25.10 -24.88 -0.36
C VAL A 593 24.98 -25.81 0.84
N ASN A 594 26.00 -26.61 1.12
CA ASN A 594 26.01 -27.52 2.27
C ASN A 594 27.43 -27.68 2.82
N SER A 595 27.55 -28.04 4.10
CA SER A 595 28.86 -28.15 4.76
C SER A 595 29.77 -29.25 4.17
N GLY A 596 29.21 -30.22 3.45
CA GLY A 596 29.96 -31.31 2.81
C GLY A 596 30.52 -30.97 1.43
N ASN A 597 30.21 -29.80 0.86
CA ASN A 597 30.70 -29.39 -0.45
C ASN A 597 32.09 -28.75 -0.34
N PRO A 598 33.17 -29.39 -0.84
CA PRO A 598 34.53 -28.86 -0.69
C PRO A 598 34.75 -27.57 -1.47
N ASN A 599 33.96 -27.33 -2.53
CA ASN A 599 34.06 -26.12 -3.33
C ASN A 599 33.50 -24.89 -2.59
N LEU A 600 32.63 -25.09 -1.59
CA LEU A 600 32.01 -24.00 -0.82
C LEU A 600 33.04 -23.20 -0.02
N ALA A 601 34.02 -23.89 0.56
CA ALA A 601 35.07 -23.26 1.38
C ALA A 601 36.03 -22.35 0.59
N GLN A 602 35.94 -22.34 -0.75
CA GLN A 602 36.75 -21.49 -1.63
C GLN A 602 35.95 -20.29 -2.16
N THR A 603 34.67 -20.17 -1.81
CA THR A 603 33.80 -19.11 -2.32
C THR A 603 33.69 -17.93 -1.36
N ASP A 604 33.50 -16.74 -1.93
CA ASP A 604 33.27 -15.49 -1.18
C ASP A 604 32.04 -15.57 -0.25
N LEU A 605 31.08 -16.49 -0.50
CA LEU A 605 29.95 -16.74 0.39
C LEU A 605 30.39 -17.27 1.77
N ALA A 606 31.41 -18.13 1.81
CA ALA A 606 31.93 -18.66 3.07
C ALA A 606 32.81 -17.61 3.79
N ASP A 607 33.63 -16.89 3.03
CA ASP A 607 34.54 -15.88 3.58
C ASP A 607 33.80 -14.71 4.25
N ASN A 608 32.65 -14.32 3.71
CA ASN A 608 31.80 -13.25 4.26
C ASN A 608 30.72 -13.74 5.25
N ASP A 609 30.70 -15.03 5.59
CA ASP A 609 29.68 -15.66 6.46
C ASP A 609 28.23 -15.48 5.96
N TYR A 610 28.03 -15.55 4.65
CA TYR A 610 26.72 -15.40 3.99
C TYR A 610 26.03 -16.74 3.72
N LEU A 611 26.45 -17.81 4.38
CA LEU A 611 25.97 -19.18 4.14
C LEU A 611 24.48 -19.37 4.44
N LEU A 612 23.91 -18.58 5.36
CA LEU A 612 22.48 -18.58 5.67
C LEU A 612 21.63 -17.96 4.55
N PHE A 613 22.21 -17.08 3.73
CA PHE A 613 21.52 -16.44 2.60
C PHE A 613 21.66 -17.32 1.35
N ASN A 614 20.96 -18.45 1.38
CA ASN A 614 20.99 -19.46 0.32
C ASN A 614 19.61 -19.75 -0.30
N PHE A 615 19.59 -20.60 -1.32
CA PHE A 615 18.37 -21.08 -2.01
C PHE A 615 18.00 -22.52 -1.62
N ASN A 616 18.32 -22.98 -0.41
CA ASN A 616 18.01 -24.35 0.03
C ASN A 616 16.57 -24.50 0.52
N ASP A 617 16.01 -23.46 1.13
CA ASP A 617 14.61 -23.38 1.52
C ASP A 617 13.96 -22.09 1.03
N TYR A 618 12.62 -22.09 0.96
CA TYR A 618 11.86 -20.98 0.41
C TYR A 618 12.01 -19.68 1.24
N PRO A 619 11.93 -19.70 2.59
CA PRO A 619 12.22 -18.53 3.42
C PRO A 619 13.63 -17.94 3.20
N SER A 620 14.68 -18.76 3.29
CA SER A 620 16.06 -18.30 3.06
C SER A 620 16.24 -17.75 1.63
N GLY A 621 15.63 -18.39 0.64
CA GLY A 621 15.63 -17.90 -0.74
C GLY A 621 14.92 -16.55 -0.90
N MET A 622 13.84 -16.31 -0.16
CA MET A 622 13.13 -15.03 -0.16
C MET A 622 14.00 -13.91 0.43
N VAL A 623 14.65 -14.15 1.57
CA VAL A 623 15.57 -13.18 2.20
C VAL A 623 16.78 -12.92 1.32
N THR A 624 17.32 -13.97 0.68
CA THR A 624 18.43 -13.85 -0.27
C THR A 624 18.05 -12.96 -1.46
N LEU A 625 16.86 -13.16 -2.04
CA LEU A 625 16.36 -12.29 -3.11
C LEU A 625 16.08 -10.87 -2.65
N PHE A 626 15.67 -10.68 -1.38
CA PHE A 626 15.55 -9.35 -0.79
C PHE A 626 16.92 -8.66 -0.71
N ASN A 627 17.97 -9.35 -0.24
CA ASN A 627 19.33 -8.80 -0.22
C ASN A 627 19.82 -8.42 -1.63
N ILE A 628 19.54 -9.26 -2.63
CA ILE A 628 19.85 -8.95 -4.03
C ILE A 628 19.01 -7.78 -4.54
N LEU A 629 17.73 -7.65 -4.15
CA LEU A 629 16.86 -6.54 -4.52
C LEU A 629 17.36 -5.19 -3.97
N VAL A 630 17.90 -5.19 -2.74
CA VAL A 630 18.51 -4.02 -2.11
C VAL A 630 19.86 -3.64 -2.75
N MET A 631 20.42 -4.51 -3.60
CA MET A 631 21.68 -4.31 -4.35
C MET A 631 22.96 -4.23 -3.49
N GLY A 632 22.89 -4.57 -2.21
CA GLY A 632 24.06 -4.66 -1.34
C GLY A 632 24.85 -5.95 -1.58
N ASN A 633 26.13 -5.85 -1.95
CA ASN A 633 27.06 -6.98 -2.17
C ASN A 633 26.54 -8.11 -3.08
N TRP A 634 25.58 -7.82 -3.96
CA TRP A 634 24.83 -8.81 -4.73
C TRP A 634 25.72 -9.69 -5.65
N GLN A 635 26.88 -9.16 -6.05
CA GLN A 635 27.89 -9.86 -6.84
C GLN A 635 28.46 -11.11 -6.13
N VAL A 636 28.48 -11.14 -4.80
CA VAL A 636 29.00 -12.26 -4.01
C VAL A 636 28.18 -13.52 -4.27
N TRP A 637 26.85 -13.40 -4.25
CA TRP A 637 25.95 -14.52 -4.58
C TRP A 637 26.11 -14.93 -6.04
N MET A 638 26.11 -13.97 -6.96
CA MET A 638 26.19 -14.27 -8.39
C MET A 638 27.50 -15.02 -8.75
N GLN A 639 28.64 -14.58 -8.23
CA GLN A 639 29.93 -15.22 -8.47
C GLN A 639 30.01 -16.59 -7.78
N SER A 640 29.64 -16.67 -6.51
CA SER A 640 29.74 -17.91 -5.74
C SER A 640 28.82 -19.00 -6.30
N TYR A 641 27.59 -18.68 -6.71
CA TYR A 641 26.71 -19.65 -7.36
C TYR A 641 27.23 -20.09 -8.74
N LYS A 642 27.91 -19.22 -9.49
CA LYS A 642 28.59 -19.62 -10.74
C LYS A 642 29.72 -20.62 -10.47
N GLU A 643 30.46 -20.45 -9.37
CA GLU A 643 31.54 -21.36 -8.98
C GLU A 643 31.01 -22.69 -8.45
N LEU A 644 29.96 -22.65 -7.62
CA LEU A 644 29.30 -23.84 -7.08
C LEU A 644 28.64 -24.70 -8.17
N THR A 645 28.02 -24.08 -9.17
CA THR A 645 27.38 -24.80 -10.29
C THR A 645 28.36 -25.16 -11.40
N GLY A 646 29.49 -24.45 -11.50
CA GLY A 646 30.47 -24.59 -12.58
C GLY A 646 29.98 -24.13 -13.96
N THR A 647 28.79 -23.51 -14.07
CA THR A 647 28.21 -23.10 -15.35
C THR A 647 27.99 -21.59 -15.45
N ALA A 648 28.28 -21.02 -16.62
CA ALA A 648 28.08 -19.59 -16.87
C ALA A 648 26.58 -19.19 -17.02
N TRP A 649 25.68 -20.17 -17.21
CA TRP A 649 24.24 -19.94 -17.30
C TRP A 649 23.64 -19.37 -16.01
N THR A 650 24.31 -19.57 -14.88
CA THR A 650 23.94 -18.98 -13.59
C THR A 650 23.89 -17.45 -13.65
N TYR A 651 24.75 -16.79 -14.45
CA TYR A 651 24.68 -15.34 -14.63
C TYR A 651 23.34 -14.88 -15.21
N VAL A 652 22.71 -15.69 -16.07
CA VAL A 652 21.42 -15.34 -16.69
C VAL A 652 20.34 -15.15 -15.63
N TYR A 653 20.33 -15.98 -14.58
CA TYR A 653 19.36 -15.87 -13.47
C TYR A 653 19.51 -14.55 -12.71
N PHE A 654 20.72 -14.19 -12.29
CA PHE A 654 20.96 -12.97 -11.53
C PHE A 654 20.82 -11.70 -12.38
N VAL A 655 21.29 -11.73 -13.63
CA VAL A 655 21.13 -10.61 -14.56
C VAL A 655 19.65 -10.41 -14.93
N SER A 656 18.89 -11.47 -15.19
CA SER A 656 17.46 -11.35 -15.47
C SER A 656 16.68 -10.81 -14.27
N PHE A 657 17.06 -11.22 -13.06
CA PHE A 657 16.51 -10.67 -11.82
C PHE A 657 16.80 -9.18 -11.67
N TYR A 658 18.05 -8.76 -11.90
CA TYR A 658 18.42 -7.34 -11.85
C TYR A 658 17.63 -6.49 -12.86
N LEU A 659 17.51 -6.95 -14.12
CA LEU A 659 16.77 -6.23 -15.14
C LEU A 659 15.29 -6.08 -14.75
N ILE A 660 14.63 -7.17 -14.38
CA ILE A 660 13.19 -7.18 -14.08
C ILE A 660 12.90 -6.48 -12.75
N SER A 661 13.63 -6.78 -11.68
CA SER A 661 13.28 -6.29 -10.34
C SER A 661 13.84 -4.89 -10.08
N VAL A 662 15.11 -4.65 -10.41
CA VAL A 662 15.80 -3.41 -10.03
C VAL A 662 15.59 -2.32 -11.09
N LEU A 663 15.95 -2.60 -12.35
CA LEU A 663 15.81 -1.57 -13.39
C LEU A 663 14.37 -1.27 -13.78
N TRP A 664 13.46 -2.22 -13.62
CA TRP A 664 12.07 -2.04 -14.04
C TRP A 664 11.13 -1.76 -12.85
N LEU A 665 10.98 -2.69 -11.91
CA LEU A 665 9.99 -2.56 -10.83
C LEU A 665 10.38 -1.53 -9.77
N LEU A 666 11.64 -1.50 -9.33
CA LEU A 666 12.07 -0.53 -8.31
C LEU A 666 11.95 0.90 -8.85
N ASN A 667 12.36 1.13 -10.10
CA ASN A 667 12.17 2.41 -10.79
C ASN A 667 10.69 2.77 -10.98
N LEU A 668 9.80 1.78 -11.16
CA LEU A 668 8.35 2.01 -11.17
C LEU A 668 7.85 2.49 -9.79
N ILE A 669 8.31 1.87 -8.70
CA ILE A 669 7.95 2.32 -7.34
C ILE A 669 8.42 3.75 -7.09
N VAL A 670 9.66 4.07 -7.46
CA VAL A 670 10.19 5.44 -7.34
C VAL A 670 9.30 6.40 -8.14
N ALA A 671 8.92 6.04 -9.37
CA ALA A 671 8.04 6.85 -10.19
C ALA A 671 6.66 7.07 -9.55
N PHE A 672 6.06 6.03 -8.98
CA PHE A 672 4.79 6.10 -8.28
C PHE A 672 4.86 7.01 -7.05
N VAL A 673 5.89 6.84 -6.20
CA VAL A 673 6.07 7.66 -4.99
C VAL A 673 6.24 9.14 -5.35
N LEU A 674 7.01 9.45 -6.40
CA LEU A 674 7.19 10.81 -6.89
C LEU A 674 5.86 11.42 -7.37
N GLU A 675 5.09 10.71 -8.21
CA GLU A 675 3.79 11.20 -8.70
C GLU A 675 2.80 11.42 -7.56
N ALA A 676 2.76 10.50 -6.60
CA ALA A 676 1.80 10.56 -5.52
C ALA A 676 2.16 11.65 -4.48
N PHE A 677 3.45 11.90 -4.26
CA PHE A 677 3.89 13.03 -3.45
C PHE A 677 3.60 14.38 -4.14
N GLN A 678 3.81 14.47 -5.46
CA GLN A 678 3.45 15.66 -6.23
C GLN A 678 1.93 15.93 -6.18
N ALA A 679 1.11 14.89 -6.37
CA ALA A 679 -0.34 15.03 -6.29
C ALA A 679 -0.79 15.55 -4.92
N GLU A 680 -0.19 15.08 -3.82
CA GLU A 680 -0.53 15.57 -2.49
C GLU A 680 -0.07 17.02 -2.28
N MET A 681 1.13 17.37 -2.73
CA MET A 681 1.62 18.76 -2.66
C MET A 681 0.70 19.72 -3.44
N ASP A 682 0.20 19.30 -4.60
CA ASP A 682 -0.75 20.08 -5.39
C ASP A 682 -2.10 20.22 -4.67
N LEU A 683 -2.56 19.16 -3.98
CA LEU A 683 -3.77 19.20 -3.15
C LEU A 683 -3.62 20.16 -1.96
N GLU A 684 -2.52 20.09 -1.21
CA GLU A 684 -2.25 21.01 -0.09
C GLU A 684 -2.13 22.47 -0.57
N ALA A 685 -1.45 22.70 -1.71
CA ALA A 685 -1.36 24.01 -2.32
C ALA A 685 -2.76 24.55 -2.68
N SER A 686 -3.60 23.73 -3.33
CA SER A 686 -4.97 24.11 -3.69
C SER A 686 -5.83 24.42 -2.46
N ALA A 687 -5.70 23.66 -1.37
CA ALA A 687 -6.41 23.91 -0.12
C ALA A 687 -5.98 25.24 0.52
N SER A 688 -4.69 25.57 0.49
CA SER A 688 -4.16 26.83 1.00
C SER A 688 -4.60 28.05 0.18
N CYS A 689 -4.77 27.90 -1.14
CA CYS A 689 -5.29 28.95 -2.02
C CYS A 689 -6.75 29.29 -1.72
N VAL A 690 -7.60 28.30 -1.44
CA VAL A 690 -9.02 28.54 -1.09
C VAL A 690 -9.15 29.35 0.22
N ASP A 691 -8.33 29.06 1.22
CA ASP A 691 -8.30 29.82 2.50
C ASP A 691 -7.75 31.26 2.34
N GLY A 692 -6.92 31.50 1.33
CA GLY A 692 -6.39 32.81 0.97
C GLY A 692 -7.38 33.64 0.15
N GLU A 693 -7.99 33.03 -0.87
CA GLU A 693 -8.99 33.67 -1.73
C GLU A 693 -10.27 34.01 -0.96
N ASP A 694 -10.71 33.22 0.03
CA ASP A 694 -11.87 33.58 0.86
C ASP A 694 -11.68 34.90 1.65
N LYS A 695 -10.43 35.35 1.87
CA LYS A 695 -10.12 36.64 2.50
C LYS A 695 -10.09 37.81 1.50
N GLU A 696 -9.66 37.59 0.25
CA GLU A 696 -9.63 38.62 -0.81
C GLU A 696 -10.95 38.70 -1.61
N GLU A 697 -11.59 37.57 -1.91
CA GLU A 697 -12.89 37.51 -2.59
C GLU A 697 -14.03 38.13 -1.76
N ARG A 698 -13.93 38.20 -0.42
CA ARG A 698 -14.95 38.92 0.38
C ARG A 698 -14.93 40.43 0.12
N SER A 699 -13.81 40.96 -0.37
CA SER A 699 -13.64 42.35 -0.81
C SER A 699 -14.03 42.54 -2.28
N GLU A 700 -13.72 41.57 -3.15
CA GLU A 700 -13.93 41.67 -4.61
C GLU A 700 -15.26 41.10 -5.15
N ARG A 701 -15.93 40.18 -4.45
CA ARG A 701 -17.25 39.60 -4.84
C ARG A 701 -18.38 40.64 -4.92
N ARG A 702 -18.15 41.89 -4.50
CA ARG A 702 -19.08 43.00 -4.73
C ARG A 702 -18.97 43.65 -6.11
N ARG A 703 -17.98 43.29 -6.95
CA ARG A 703 -17.76 44.03 -8.21
C ARG A 703 -17.78 43.24 -9.51
N ASN A 704 -17.45 41.95 -9.59
CA ASN A 704 -17.40 41.25 -10.88
C ASN A 704 -18.09 39.88 -10.84
N VAL A 705 -19.39 39.86 -11.17
CA VAL A 705 -20.12 38.63 -11.56
C VAL A 705 -20.06 38.53 -13.08
N GLY A 706 -19.06 37.83 -13.59
CA GLY A 706 -18.94 37.58 -15.02
C GLY A 706 -17.69 36.75 -15.28
N THR A 707 -17.88 35.54 -15.80
CA THR A 707 -16.86 34.53 -16.15
C THR A 707 -16.28 33.70 -15.00
N LYS A 708 -17.12 32.91 -14.33
CA LYS A 708 -16.66 31.75 -13.53
C LYS A 708 -16.50 30.52 -14.43
N THR A 709 -15.41 29.78 -14.24
CA THR A 709 -15.19 28.45 -14.88
C THR A 709 -16.22 27.43 -14.35
N ARG A 710 -16.45 26.34 -15.10
CA ARG A 710 -17.51 25.34 -14.84
C ARG A 710 -17.43 24.73 -13.42
N SER A 711 -16.22 24.45 -12.94
CA SER A 711 -15.97 23.95 -11.57
C SER A 711 -16.27 25.01 -10.48
N GLN A 712 -15.91 26.26 -10.72
CA GLN A 712 -16.11 27.37 -9.76
C GLN A 712 -17.59 27.76 -9.59
N ARG A 713 -18.47 27.46 -10.57
CA ARG A 713 -19.93 27.65 -10.45
C ARG A 713 -20.57 26.59 -9.56
N VAL A 714 -20.20 25.33 -9.79
CA VAL A 714 -20.63 24.20 -8.95
C VAL A 714 -20.20 24.40 -7.49
N ASP A 715 -18.99 24.88 -7.26
CA ASP A 715 -18.50 25.22 -5.92
C ASP A 715 -19.25 26.39 -5.27
N SER A 716 -19.57 27.43 -6.06
CA SER A 716 -20.38 28.58 -5.63
C SER A 716 -21.81 28.15 -5.25
N LEU A 717 -22.39 27.19 -5.96
CA LEU A 717 -23.72 26.64 -5.71
C LEU A 717 -23.79 25.80 -4.46
N LEU A 718 -22.79 24.95 -4.25
CA LEU A 718 -22.69 24.14 -3.04
C LEU A 718 -22.43 24.99 -1.80
N HIS A 719 -21.68 26.08 -1.91
CA HIS A 719 -21.62 27.09 -0.85
C HIS A 719 -23.00 27.72 -0.58
N HIS A 720 -23.80 27.99 -1.62
CA HIS A 720 -25.16 28.51 -1.47
C HIS A 720 -26.10 27.49 -0.78
N MET A 721 -25.98 26.19 -1.11
CA MET A 721 -26.70 25.11 -0.43
C MET A 721 -26.39 25.03 1.07
N LEU A 722 -25.11 25.16 1.42
CA LEU A 722 -24.64 25.09 2.81
C LEU A 722 -25.04 26.33 3.63
N THR A 723 -25.14 27.50 2.98
CA THR A 723 -25.57 28.75 3.63
C THR A 723 -27.09 28.83 3.82
N LEU A 724 -27.87 28.20 2.96
CA LEU A 724 -29.34 28.11 3.09
C LEU A 724 -29.78 27.08 4.15
N CYS A 725 -28.95 26.09 4.48
CA CYS A 725 -29.28 25.01 5.43
C CYS A 725 -28.87 25.26 6.89
N SER A 726 -28.64 26.50 7.32
CA SER A 726 -28.47 26.81 8.75
C SER A 726 -29.80 27.07 9.46
N PRO A 727 -30.25 26.16 10.35
CA PRO A 727 -30.74 26.55 11.65
C PRO A 727 -29.59 26.44 12.65
N VAL A 728 -29.27 27.57 13.28
CA VAL A 728 -28.50 27.74 14.53
C VAL A 728 -28.27 26.44 15.32
N ASN A 729 -27.08 25.86 15.17
CA ASN A 729 -26.24 25.21 16.20
C ASN A 729 -25.21 24.30 15.52
N ILE A 730 -24.19 24.91 14.91
CA ILE A 730 -22.86 24.31 14.83
C ILE A 730 -22.03 25.08 15.86
N ILE A 731 -21.47 24.32 16.79
CA ILE A 731 -20.67 24.75 17.94
C ILE A 731 -19.74 25.90 17.53
N SER A 732 -19.89 27.03 18.22
CA SER A 732 -18.95 28.13 18.10
C SER A 732 -17.57 27.62 18.52
N ILE A 733 -16.59 27.79 17.64
CA ILE A 733 -15.21 27.96 18.07
C ILE A 733 -15.22 29.29 18.85
N ASN A 734 -15.48 29.20 20.15
CA ASN A 734 -15.30 30.30 21.08
C ASN A 734 -13.79 30.54 21.24
N SER A 735 -13.22 31.32 20.33
CA SER A 735 -12.00 32.09 20.64
C SER A 735 -12.41 33.29 21.49
N THR A 736 -12.54 33.10 22.80
CA THR A 736 -12.54 34.20 23.75
C THR A 736 -11.10 34.51 24.13
N GLU A 737 -10.50 35.53 23.51
CA GLU A 737 -9.60 36.48 24.17
C GLU A 737 -9.39 37.75 23.31
N PRO A 738 -9.17 38.92 23.93
CA PRO A 738 -9.41 40.21 23.30
C PRO A 738 -8.24 40.69 22.45
N ARG A 739 -8.60 41.35 21.34
CA ARG A 739 -7.70 42.19 20.54
C ARG A 739 -6.98 43.20 21.42
N GLN A 740 -5.66 43.14 21.42
CA GLN A 740 -4.82 44.30 21.68
C GLN A 740 -4.00 44.60 20.42
N HIS A 741 -4.29 45.76 19.83
CA HIS A 741 -3.50 46.39 18.79
C HIS A 741 -2.00 46.33 19.11
N ARG A 742 -1.19 45.83 18.18
CA ARG A 742 0.14 46.40 17.91
C ARG A 742 0.53 46.18 16.44
N SER A 743 0.81 47.32 15.82
CA SER A 743 1.46 47.50 14.53
C SER A 743 2.73 46.68 14.43
N CYS A 744 2.86 45.85 13.39
CA CYS A 744 4.17 45.42 12.88
C CYS A 744 4.06 44.90 11.42
N SER A 745 3.36 45.63 10.57
CA SER A 745 3.61 45.58 9.13
C SER A 745 4.85 46.44 8.88
N THR A 746 6.02 45.80 8.82
CA THR A 746 7.29 46.16 8.13
C THR A 746 8.45 45.50 8.91
N GLN A 747 8.51 44.16 8.99
CA GLN A 747 9.71 43.43 9.43
C GLN A 747 9.77 41.95 9.01
N LEU A 748 8.73 41.41 8.35
CA LEU A 748 8.70 40.01 7.91
C LEU A 748 9.35 39.76 6.54
N ILE A 749 9.70 40.82 5.79
CA ILE A 749 10.34 40.70 4.47
C ILE A 749 11.88 40.65 4.58
N ASP A 750 12.47 41.04 5.73
CA ASP A 750 13.92 40.95 5.95
C ASP A 750 14.38 39.67 6.70
N VAL A 751 13.45 38.82 7.16
CA VAL A 751 13.79 37.51 7.77
C VAL A 751 13.81 36.39 6.73
N ILE A 752 13.12 36.55 5.60
CA ILE A 752 13.13 35.60 4.48
C ILE A 752 14.43 35.69 3.67
N ALA A 753 15.17 36.80 3.74
CA ALA A 753 16.44 36.98 3.05
C ALA A 753 17.68 36.47 3.83
N LYS A 754 17.49 35.86 5.00
CA LYS A 754 18.60 35.50 5.91
C LYS A 754 18.45 34.14 6.61
N SER A 755 17.72 33.21 6.00
CA SER A 755 17.70 31.83 6.47
C SER A 755 18.59 30.96 5.58
N ASP A 756 19.82 30.75 6.05
CA ASP A 756 20.76 29.76 5.54
C ASP A 756 20.22 28.31 5.63
N ALA A 757 18.99 28.09 6.10
CA ALA A 757 18.38 26.77 6.26
C ALA A 757 18.08 26.06 4.94
N VAL A 758 17.76 26.78 3.84
CA VAL A 758 17.50 26.11 2.53
C VAL A 758 18.82 25.70 1.87
N SER A 759 19.88 26.50 2.03
CA SER A 759 21.24 26.13 1.63
C SER A 759 21.78 25.00 2.51
N PHE A 760 21.51 25.02 3.82
CA PHE A 760 21.89 23.95 4.75
C PHE A 760 21.11 22.67 4.47
N ILE A 761 19.82 22.71 4.13
CA ILE A 761 19.03 21.50 3.82
C ILE A 761 19.40 20.93 2.45
N CYS A 762 19.64 21.75 1.42
CA CYS A 762 20.16 21.25 0.13
C CYS A 762 21.60 20.72 0.27
N THR A 763 22.46 21.38 1.06
CA THR A 763 23.83 20.88 1.32
C THR A 763 23.81 19.67 2.24
N PHE A 764 22.86 19.56 3.18
CA PHE A 764 22.70 18.43 4.10
C PHE A 764 22.03 17.23 3.42
N LEU A 765 21.10 17.42 2.47
CA LEU A 765 20.53 16.34 1.66
C LEU A 765 21.50 15.86 0.59
N VAL A 766 22.27 16.75 -0.04
CA VAL A 766 23.36 16.38 -0.95
C VAL A 766 24.51 15.72 -0.17
N ALA A 767 24.84 16.21 1.03
CA ALA A 767 25.82 15.55 1.92
C ALA A 767 25.30 14.24 2.53
N HIS A 768 23.99 14.05 2.73
CA HIS A 768 23.46 12.76 3.19
C HIS A 768 23.42 11.72 2.08
N MET A 769 23.19 12.15 0.83
CA MET A 769 23.33 11.28 -0.34
C MET A 769 24.79 10.90 -0.59
N GLU A 770 25.75 11.81 -0.37
CA GLU A 770 27.19 11.48 -0.41
C GLU A 770 27.67 10.67 0.81
N ALA A 771 27.11 10.89 2.00
CA ALA A 771 27.47 10.17 3.23
C ALA A 771 27.00 8.71 3.24
N SER A 772 25.95 8.37 2.47
CA SER A 772 25.46 6.99 2.35
C SER A 772 26.46 6.06 1.62
N HIS A 773 27.41 6.62 0.86
CA HIS A 773 28.50 5.86 0.22
C HIS A 773 29.83 5.91 0.99
N ALA A 774 30.01 6.81 1.97
CA ALA A 774 31.26 6.98 2.72
C ALA A 774 31.21 6.52 4.19
N ALA A 775 30.02 6.30 4.76
CA ALA A 775 29.84 6.02 6.19
C ALA A 775 30.35 4.64 6.66
N VAL A 776 30.68 3.71 5.76
CA VAL A 776 31.23 2.39 6.16
C VAL A 776 32.74 2.46 6.43
N LEU A 777 33.48 3.43 5.88
CA LEU A 777 34.94 3.49 6.06
C LEU A 777 35.43 4.45 7.16
N TYR A 778 34.65 5.47 7.55
CA TYR A 778 35.09 6.45 8.56
C TYR A 778 34.77 6.04 10.00
N VAL A 779 33.72 5.24 10.23
CA VAL A 779 33.34 4.80 11.59
C VAL A 779 34.32 3.77 12.16
N PHE A 780 35.09 3.07 11.32
CA PHE A 780 36.09 2.11 11.80
C PHE A 780 37.45 2.72 12.14
N VAL A 781 37.84 3.85 11.54
CA VAL A 781 39.16 4.48 11.78
C VAL A 781 39.15 5.39 13.00
N GLU A 782 38.07 6.10 13.28
CA GLU A 782 37.98 6.93 14.51
C GLU A 782 37.79 6.10 15.80
N PHE A 783 37.30 4.87 15.72
CA PHE A 783 37.12 4.01 16.91
C PHE A 783 38.44 3.36 17.40
N GLU A 784 39.42 3.12 16.51
CA GLU A 784 40.76 2.65 16.89
C GLU A 784 41.65 3.76 17.48
N ASP A 785 41.53 4.99 16.97
CA ASP A 785 42.30 6.14 17.48
C ASP A 785 41.73 6.69 18.81
N PHE A 786 40.42 6.54 19.07
CA PHE A 786 39.83 6.95 20.35
C PHE A 786 40.13 5.96 21.50
N CYS A 787 40.34 4.67 21.20
CA CYS A 787 40.76 3.68 22.21
C CYS A 787 42.25 3.74 22.55
N SER A 788 43.10 4.22 21.63
CA SER A 788 44.55 4.28 21.85
C SER A 788 45.03 5.50 22.66
N LEU A 789 44.21 6.56 22.75
CA LEU A 789 44.60 7.81 23.45
C LEU A 789 44.23 7.85 24.94
N HIS A 790 43.41 6.92 25.45
CA HIS A 790 42.93 6.94 26.85
C HIS A 790 43.65 5.96 27.79
N PHE A 791 44.73 5.30 27.33
CA PHE A 791 45.55 4.37 28.13
C PHE A 791 46.98 4.86 28.44
N CYS A 792 47.27 6.16 28.25
CA CYS A 792 48.59 6.75 28.55
C CYS A 792 48.53 7.99 29.46
N ILE A 793 47.72 7.98 30.53
CA ILE A 793 47.96 8.81 31.74
C ILE A 793 47.57 8.02 33.00
N SER A 794 48.44 7.09 33.40
CA SER A 794 48.85 6.78 34.78
C SER A 794 50.06 5.84 34.73
#